data_AF-A0A3E0NDS2-F1
#
_entry.id   AF-A0A3E0NDS2-F1
#
_cell.length_a   1.000
_cell.length_b   1.000
_cell.length_c   1.000
_cell.angle_alpha   90.00
_cell.angle_beta   90.00
_cell.angle_gamma   90.00
#
_symmetry.space_group_name_H-M   'P 1'
#
loop_
_entity.id
_entity.type
_entity.pdbx_description
1 polymer ?
#
loop_
_entity_poly.entity_id
_entity_poly.type
_entity_poly.pdbx_seq_one_letter_code
_entity_poly.pdbx_strand_id
1 'polypeptide(L)'
;MIIAPLRRTNFRLLIGSGLLPLCLALTLLASLLLPAGQLRAAEPAAASLKLVPEDASAYTAFLRLREQFDLVANSNWWAKISESDKYKGAMMMWEMMASNPGSPAGELQEALKNPDNAKLYELLKGMVSDEVFMYTGANAAEAFELMQRINNANNAASLEATAEFQRQLENADDFGNLDYPDPGINMMRAVLQTLAEDTDRVAVPEMLLGFKTDDTDEAERQLRRLEAYVTVILENEPDAAMLRGRVNRQEIGEGEFLVLTLDGAMIPWDQAPWDRLSDKPSEFDEVVDKITASELVIAIGVHKGYVMLSVGPSLAHVEKLGSGTSLADSPRLAPVAAMGEKRFTLVSYSDAAMNAALGWSEGDLDAFADMAKSFLMMSELDDDAQQAVLAEIPEIKKDLASMMPDMGDRLTVGFLNGRGYEMMSYDWGTNKLLDGSQPLSLLNHLGGKPILAFAGRGVHRPQDYEMVVKWLTRTSKFFEKHVVPTMDDDDQEAYAQVVEVAYPALRQADKVTREMLIPSMADGQFAFVIDAEATSPLWHVAIPDFGRDMPMAMPALVTGLSDSEQFAKALGEYKRLFVETYEKLRELEPEEFPPLDVPEAQQETHEAVDFYSYALPMELGVDEKVTVTLGIHEKFALMGLLPEQLKRLAKPTPLVADSVPLKDLSRPLAAATYFDLHALSDAVRPWVEETVIMQMQMGGDLGDFGDFDDEFNEALDVTEQIEFWFSVVRVVHGFSSATYMEDGATVTHAELHLEDIEP
;
A
#
# COMPACT_ATOMS: atom_id res chain seq x y z
N MET A 1 42.00 24.33 -2.13
CA MET A 1 41.28 25.43 -2.80
C MET A 1 41.73 25.43 -4.26
N ILE A 2 40.84 25.04 -5.17
CA ILE A 2 40.96 24.73 -6.62
C ILE A 2 40.41 23.31 -6.84
N ILE A 3 39.09 23.24 -7.00
CA ILE A 3 38.38 22.15 -7.69
C ILE A 3 37.60 22.88 -8.79
N ALA A 4 37.97 22.62 -10.04
CA ALA A 4 37.17 23.01 -11.20
C ALA A 4 36.27 21.81 -11.58
N PRO A 5 35.00 22.02 -11.98
CA PRO A 5 34.09 20.94 -12.30
C PRO A 5 34.31 20.51 -13.76
N LEU A 6 34.60 19.22 -13.96
CA LEU A 6 34.48 18.59 -15.26
C LEU A 6 33.00 18.21 -15.49
N ARG A 7 32.52 18.60 -16.67
CA ARG A 7 31.15 18.58 -17.18
C ARG A 7 30.43 17.24 -16.96
N ARG A 8 29.40 17.25 -16.10
CA ARG A 8 28.25 16.35 -16.14
C ARG A 8 27.17 17.01 -16.99
N THR A 9 27.04 16.66 -18.27
CA THR A 9 25.91 17.21 -19.06
C THR A 9 25.20 16.21 -19.97
N ASN A 10 25.77 15.06 -20.37
CA ASN A 10 25.16 14.30 -21.47
C ASN A 10 24.43 12.99 -21.10
N PHE A 11 24.33 12.62 -19.80
CA PHE A 11 23.63 11.38 -19.39
C PHE A 11 22.29 11.62 -18.67
N ARG A 12 21.94 12.89 -18.34
CA ARG A 12 20.67 13.24 -17.67
C ARG A 12 19.48 13.44 -18.62
N LEU A 13 19.73 13.50 -19.93
CA LEU A 13 18.70 13.81 -20.93
C LEU A 13 17.84 12.61 -21.37
N LEU A 14 18.30 11.37 -21.17
CA LEU A 14 17.54 10.17 -21.57
C LEU A 14 16.80 9.47 -20.41
N ILE A 15 17.31 9.57 -19.17
CA ILE A 15 16.71 8.89 -17.99
C ILE A 15 16.01 9.90 -17.06
N GLY A 16 16.34 11.18 -17.17
CA GLY A 16 15.73 12.29 -16.41
C GLY A 16 14.75 13.14 -17.22
N SER A 17 14.35 12.71 -18.42
CA SER A 17 13.28 13.37 -19.16
C SER A 17 11.98 13.10 -18.41
N GLY A 18 11.55 14.11 -17.64
CA GLY A 18 10.36 14.08 -16.80
C GLY A 18 9.04 13.80 -17.53
N LEU A 19 9.02 13.20 -18.72
CA LEU A 19 7.85 12.81 -19.48
C LEU A 19 6.94 11.84 -18.72
N LEU A 20 7.46 10.88 -17.96
CA LEU A 20 6.61 9.95 -17.20
C LEU A 20 5.97 10.61 -15.96
N PRO A 21 6.72 11.34 -15.10
CA PRO A 21 6.12 12.16 -14.04
C PRO A 21 5.27 13.32 -14.57
N LEU A 22 5.60 13.90 -15.73
CA LEU A 22 4.83 14.96 -16.38
C LEU A 22 3.56 14.40 -17.01
N CYS A 23 3.55 13.20 -17.57
CA CYS A 23 2.32 12.55 -18.03
C CYS A 23 1.41 12.21 -16.84
N LEU A 24 1.96 11.65 -15.75
CA LEU A 24 1.24 11.39 -14.50
C LEU A 24 0.70 12.68 -13.85
N ALA A 25 1.53 13.74 -13.80
CA ALA A 25 1.14 15.05 -13.28
C ALA A 25 0.17 15.78 -14.21
N LEU A 26 0.27 15.64 -15.53
CA LEU A 26 -0.69 16.20 -16.49
C LEU A 26 -2.02 15.46 -16.44
N THR A 27 -2.04 14.14 -16.20
CA THR A 27 -3.30 13.41 -15.93
C THR A 27 -3.95 13.83 -14.60
N LEU A 28 -3.15 14.09 -13.55
CA LEU A 28 -3.62 14.58 -12.25
C LEU A 28 -4.05 16.07 -12.27
N LEU A 29 -3.38 16.92 -13.07
CA LEU A 29 -3.77 18.33 -13.24
C LEU A 29 -4.93 18.52 -14.22
N ALA A 30 -5.04 17.72 -15.28
CA ALA A 30 -6.15 17.82 -16.23
C ALA A 30 -7.48 17.39 -15.62
N SER A 31 -7.47 16.53 -14.59
CA SER A 31 -8.65 16.19 -13.80
C SER A 31 -9.17 17.32 -12.90
N LEU A 32 -8.46 18.45 -12.75
CA LEU A 32 -8.86 19.55 -11.86
C LEU A 32 -9.62 20.71 -12.56
N LEU A 33 -9.79 20.70 -13.88
CA LEU A 33 -10.30 21.86 -14.64
C LEU A 33 -11.29 21.51 -15.79
N LEU A 34 -12.34 20.72 -15.50
CA LEU A 34 -13.40 20.42 -16.48
C LEU A 34 -14.68 21.24 -16.21
N PRO A 35 -15.37 21.77 -17.24
CA PRO A 35 -16.72 22.32 -17.10
C PRO A 35 -17.81 21.25 -17.33
N ALA A 36 -18.96 21.46 -16.67
CA ALA A 36 -20.09 20.53 -16.58
C ALA A 36 -20.64 20.05 -17.94
N GLY A 37 -20.65 18.73 -18.14
CA GLY A 37 -21.33 18.04 -19.23
C GLY A 37 -22.62 17.35 -18.78
N GLN A 38 -23.55 17.15 -19.72
CA GLN A 38 -24.80 16.41 -19.48
C GLN A 38 -24.54 14.90 -19.31
N LEU A 39 -25.20 14.28 -18.32
CA LEU A 39 -25.21 12.84 -18.06
C LEU A 39 -25.50 12.03 -19.35
N ARG A 40 -24.52 11.28 -19.83
CA ARG A 40 -24.65 10.33 -20.97
C ARG A 40 -25.22 8.98 -20.50
N ALA A 41 -25.94 8.32 -21.42
CA ALA A 41 -26.53 6.99 -21.23
C ALA A 41 -25.47 5.92 -20.88
N ALA A 42 -25.92 4.76 -20.37
CA ALA A 42 -25.04 3.64 -20.06
C ALA A 42 -24.27 3.18 -21.31
N GLU A 43 -22.95 3.03 -21.18
CA GLU A 43 -22.04 2.56 -22.23
C GLU A 43 -21.48 1.17 -21.83
N PRO A 44 -21.01 0.35 -22.78
CA PRO A 44 -20.34 -0.92 -22.46
C PRO A 44 -19.11 -0.72 -21.57
N ALA A 45 -18.71 -1.77 -20.83
CA ALA A 45 -17.72 -1.70 -19.75
C ALA A 45 -16.45 -0.91 -20.07
N ALA A 46 -15.75 -1.20 -21.17
CA ALA A 46 -14.69 -0.35 -21.73
C ALA A 46 -14.56 -0.66 -23.21
N ALA A 47 -14.45 0.37 -24.07
CA ALA A 47 -14.37 0.14 -25.52
C ALA A 47 -12.99 -0.41 -25.91
N SER A 48 -11.93 -0.03 -25.18
CA SER A 48 -10.57 -0.52 -25.42
C SER A 48 -10.37 -2.01 -25.14
N LEU A 49 -11.23 -2.66 -24.35
CA LEU A 49 -11.17 -4.13 -24.15
C LEU A 49 -11.29 -4.91 -25.46
N LYS A 50 -11.97 -4.36 -26.47
CA LYS A 50 -12.10 -4.95 -27.81
C LYS A 50 -10.87 -4.70 -28.69
N LEU A 51 -10.02 -3.76 -28.30
CA LEU A 51 -8.78 -3.41 -29.00
C LEU A 51 -7.59 -4.20 -28.45
N VAL A 52 -7.55 -4.38 -27.13
CA VAL A 52 -6.41 -5.02 -26.46
C VAL A 52 -6.39 -6.53 -26.79
N PRO A 53 -5.24 -7.09 -27.19
CA PRO A 53 -5.10 -8.52 -27.44
C PRO A 53 -5.40 -9.39 -26.20
N GLU A 54 -5.88 -10.61 -26.41
CA GLU A 54 -6.13 -11.58 -25.33
C GLU A 54 -4.88 -11.93 -24.50
N ASP A 55 -3.68 -11.87 -25.11
CA ASP A 55 -2.39 -12.18 -24.47
C ASP A 55 -1.77 -11.01 -23.70
N ALA A 56 -2.53 -9.95 -23.44
CA ALA A 56 -2.08 -8.84 -22.60
C ALA A 56 -1.80 -9.31 -21.15
N SER A 57 -0.63 -9.00 -20.62
CA SER A 57 -0.26 -9.38 -19.25
C SER A 57 -0.88 -8.48 -18.19
N ALA A 58 -1.16 -7.22 -18.53
CA ALA A 58 -1.98 -6.34 -17.71
C ALA A 58 -2.78 -5.38 -18.56
N TYR A 59 -3.91 -4.95 -18.01
CA TYR A 59 -4.82 -3.97 -18.58
C TYR A 59 -5.46 -3.14 -17.46
N THR A 60 -5.63 -1.84 -17.65
CA THR A 60 -6.43 -1.01 -16.75
C THR A 60 -7.08 0.11 -17.53
N ALA A 61 -8.39 0.30 -17.37
CA ALA A 61 -9.13 1.42 -17.91
C ALA A 61 -9.86 2.18 -16.80
N PHE A 62 -9.63 3.50 -16.77
CA PHE A 62 -10.40 4.47 -16.01
C PHE A 62 -11.48 5.05 -16.91
N LEU A 63 -12.70 5.11 -16.42
CA LEU A 63 -13.89 5.35 -17.22
C LEU A 63 -14.73 6.46 -16.59
N ARG A 64 -15.45 7.22 -17.41
CA ARG A 64 -16.41 8.23 -16.95
C ARG A 64 -15.78 9.28 -16.03
N LEU A 65 -14.50 9.61 -16.23
CA LEU A 65 -13.76 10.56 -15.40
C LEU A 65 -14.40 11.95 -15.39
N ARG A 66 -14.89 12.43 -16.54
CA ARG A 66 -15.62 13.70 -16.62
C ARG A 66 -16.91 13.67 -15.82
N GLU A 67 -17.67 12.59 -15.92
CA GLU A 67 -18.91 12.46 -15.15
C GLU A 67 -18.64 12.39 -13.65
N GLN A 68 -17.62 11.65 -13.21
CA GLN A 68 -17.20 11.60 -11.81
C GLN A 68 -16.79 12.99 -11.31
N PHE A 69 -16.01 13.73 -12.10
CA PHE A 69 -15.66 15.10 -11.80
C PHE A 69 -16.90 16.01 -11.72
N ASP A 70 -17.80 15.93 -12.70
CA ASP A 70 -19.01 16.74 -12.77
C ASP A 70 -19.94 16.47 -11.57
N LEU A 71 -20.02 15.22 -11.09
CA LEU A 71 -20.77 14.89 -9.87
C LEU A 71 -20.20 15.63 -8.65
N VAL A 72 -18.88 15.72 -8.52
CA VAL A 72 -18.23 16.46 -7.44
C VAL A 72 -18.38 17.96 -7.64
N ALA A 73 -18.05 18.49 -8.82
CA ALA A 73 -18.05 19.92 -9.10
C ALA A 73 -19.45 20.56 -9.00
N ASN A 74 -20.52 19.78 -9.19
CA ASN A 74 -21.91 20.24 -9.04
C ASN A 74 -22.55 19.85 -7.69
N SER A 75 -21.78 19.32 -6.76
CA SER A 75 -22.27 18.93 -5.42
C SER A 75 -22.42 20.13 -4.49
N ASN A 76 -23.34 20.02 -3.52
CA ASN A 76 -23.46 20.97 -2.42
C ASN A 76 -22.19 20.96 -1.55
N TRP A 77 -21.55 19.80 -1.42
CA TRP A 77 -20.24 19.67 -0.78
C TRP A 77 -19.19 20.59 -1.42
N TRP A 78 -19.05 20.55 -2.75
CA TRP A 78 -18.10 21.42 -3.45
C TRP A 78 -18.51 22.88 -3.38
N ALA A 79 -19.81 23.18 -3.51
CA ALA A 79 -20.33 24.53 -3.33
C ALA A 79 -19.90 25.10 -1.97
N LYS A 80 -20.10 24.34 -0.89
CA LYS A 80 -19.69 24.71 0.47
C LYS A 80 -18.20 24.95 0.61
N ILE A 81 -17.36 24.08 0.03
CA ILE A 81 -15.90 24.29 0.03
C ILE A 81 -15.51 25.53 -0.75
N SER A 82 -16.08 25.72 -1.95
CA SER A 82 -15.76 26.84 -2.82
C SER A 82 -16.18 28.19 -2.24
N GLU A 83 -17.19 28.19 -1.34
CA GLU A 83 -17.63 29.37 -0.62
C GLU A 83 -16.78 29.69 0.62
N SER A 84 -15.90 28.78 1.06
CA SER A 84 -15.00 29.01 2.18
C SER A 84 -13.99 30.12 1.89
N ASP A 85 -13.63 30.90 2.92
CA ASP A 85 -12.63 31.96 2.77
C ASP A 85 -11.25 31.42 2.42
N LYS A 86 -10.92 30.18 2.84
CA LYS A 86 -9.68 29.49 2.47
C LYS A 86 -9.61 29.22 0.98
N TYR A 87 -10.68 28.69 0.39
CA TYR A 87 -10.73 28.46 -1.05
C TYR A 87 -10.67 29.77 -1.83
N LYS A 88 -11.44 30.78 -1.43
CA LYS A 88 -11.39 32.12 -2.05
C LYS A 88 -10.00 32.75 -1.97
N GLY A 89 -9.32 32.61 -0.83
CA GLY A 89 -7.94 33.05 -0.64
C GLY A 89 -6.96 32.32 -1.57
N ALA A 90 -7.06 31.00 -1.66
CA ALA A 90 -6.25 30.19 -2.59
C ALA A 90 -6.49 30.59 -4.05
N MET A 91 -7.75 30.82 -4.45
CA MET A 91 -8.09 31.29 -5.78
C MET A 91 -7.57 32.70 -6.05
N MET A 92 -7.60 33.60 -5.06
CA MET A 92 -6.99 34.93 -5.17
C MET A 92 -5.47 34.83 -5.35
N MET A 93 -4.80 33.93 -4.63
CA MET A 93 -3.36 33.67 -4.80
C MET A 93 -3.05 33.10 -6.18
N TRP A 94 -3.89 32.17 -6.66
CA TRP A 94 -3.80 31.67 -8.03
C TRP A 94 -3.95 32.79 -9.06
N GLU A 95 -4.96 33.66 -8.92
CA GLU A 95 -5.15 34.82 -9.79
C GLU A 95 -3.98 35.80 -9.74
N MET A 96 -3.39 36.02 -8.57
CA MET A 96 -2.19 36.84 -8.40
C MET A 96 -0.98 36.22 -9.11
N MET A 97 -0.76 34.91 -8.96
CA MET A 97 0.28 34.20 -9.70
C MET A 97 0.03 34.28 -11.19
N ALA A 98 -1.19 34.00 -11.65
CA ALA A 98 -1.57 34.04 -13.06
C ALA A 98 -1.42 35.44 -13.68
N SER A 99 -1.59 36.50 -12.88
CA SER A 99 -1.35 37.88 -13.31
C SER A 99 0.13 38.25 -13.45
N ASN A 100 1.04 37.45 -12.87
CA ASN A 100 2.48 37.60 -13.04
C ASN A 100 2.97 36.76 -14.25
N PRO A 101 3.42 37.38 -15.36
CA PRO A 101 3.82 36.67 -16.57
C PRO A 101 5.00 35.71 -16.40
N GLY A 102 5.83 35.89 -15.36
CA GLY A 102 6.97 35.02 -15.07
C GLY A 102 6.67 33.88 -14.09
N SER A 103 5.40 33.71 -13.68
CA SER A 103 4.98 32.55 -12.90
C SER A 103 4.53 31.42 -13.83
N PRO A 104 4.56 30.15 -13.39
CA PRO A 104 4.02 29.03 -14.17
C PRO A 104 2.55 29.23 -14.59
N ALA A 105 1.73 29.83 -13.73
CA ALA A 105 0.32 30.11 -14.03
C ALA A 105 0.16 31.22 -15.09
N GLY A 106 1.00 32.26 -15.03
CA GLY A 106 1.00 33.34 -16.03
C GLY A 106 1.52 32.89 -17.39
N GLU A 107 2.58 32.06 -17.40
CA GLU A 107 3.09 31.41 -18.62
C GLU A 107 2.01 30.53 -19.28
N LEU A 108 1.26 29.75 -18.48
CA LEU A 108 0.15 28.96 -19.00
C LEU A 108 -0.96 29.85 -19.59
N GLN A 109 -1.38 30.91 -18.89
CA GLN A 109 -2.40 31.82 -19.42
C GLN A 109 -1.95 32.51 -20.71
N GLU A 110 -0.69 32.93 -20.79
CA GLU A 110 -0.13 33.51 -22.01
C GLU A 110 -0.08 32.48 -23.14
N ALA A 111 0.34 31.25 -22.84
CA ALA A 111 0.36 30.16 -23.82
C ALA A 111 -1.05 29.88 -24.37
N LEU A 112 -2.08 29.90 -23.53
CA LEU A 112 -3.48 29.67 -23.92
C LEU A 112 -4.07 30.79 -24.79
N LYS A 113 -3.44 31.97 -24.89
CA LYS A 113 -3.85 33.01 -25.85
C LYS A 113 -3.59 32.61 -27.30
N ASN A 114 -2.65 31.71 -27.54
CA ASN A 114 -2.45 31.12 -28.86
C ASN A 114 -3.61 30.14 -29.17
N PRO A 115 -4.39 30.36 -30.24
CA PRO A 115 -5.53 29.48 -30.57
C PRO A 115 -5.18 28.00 -30.70
N ASP A 116 -3.98 27.67 -31.19
CA ASP A 116 -3.55 26.26 -31.32
C ASP A 116 -3.25 25.62 -29.97
N ASN A 117 -2.76 26.39 -28.99
CA ASN A 117 -2.57 25.92 -27.61
C ASN A 117 -3.90 25.79 -26.88
N ALA A 118 -4.85 26.72 -27.09
CA ALA A 118 -6.19 26.59 -26.54
C ALA A 118 -6.87 25.30 -27.03
N LYS A 119 -6.76 24.99 -28.32
CA LYS A 119 -7.29 23.73 -28.88
C LYS A 119 -6.56 22.48 -28.37
N LEU A 120 -5.24 22.54 -28.21
CA LEU A 120 -4.49 21.45 -27.57
C LEU A 120 -4.97 21.23 -26.13
N TYR A 121 -5.21 22.30 -25.38
CA TYR A 121 -5.75 22.22 -24.03
C TYR A 121 -7.15 21.59 -24.00
N GLU A 122 -8.04 21.98 -24.91
CA GLU A 122 -9.36 21.34 -25.05
C GLU A 122 -9.25 19.84 -25.41
N LEU A 123 -8.34 19.48 -26.32
CA LEU A 123 -8.07 18.09 -26.66
C LEU A 123 -7.57 17.29 -25.44
N LEU A 124 -6.59 17.81 -24.69
CA LEU A 124 -6.05 17.16 -23.49
C LEU A 124 -7.13 16.96 -22.42
N LYS A 125 -8.03 17.94 -22.23
CA LYS A 125 -9.21 17.78 -21.38
C LYS A 125 -10.13 16.67 -21.89
N GLY A 126 -10.38 16.61 -23.20
CA GLY A 126 -11.17 15.55 -23.83
C GLY A 126 -10.57 14.16 -23.62
N MET A 127 -9.25 14.03 -23.79
CA MET A 127 -8.50 12.78 -23.66
C MET A 127 -8.65 12.09 -22.30
N VAL A 128 -8.83 12.85 -21.22
CA VAL A 128 -9.00 12.31 -19.85
C VAL A 128 -10.45 12.23 -19.41
N SER A 129 -11.41 12.38 -20.32
CA SER A 129 -12.83 12.50 -19.94
C SER A 129 -13.58 11.17 -19.90
N ASP A 130 -13.54 10.41 -20.98
CA ASP A 130 -14.43 9.26 -21.16
C ASP A 130 -13.74 7.94 -20.82
N GLU A 131 -12.55 7.70 -21.38
CA GLU A 131 -11.79 6.49 -21.17
C GLU A 131 -10.28 6.75 -21.33
N VAL A 132 -9.53 6.39 -20.29
CA VAL A 132 -8.06 6.31 -20.32
C VAL A 132 -7.69 4.88 -20.00
N PHE A 133 -6.98 4.20 -20.91
CA PHE A 133 -6.56 2.82 -20.68
C PHE A 133 -5.06 2.65 -20.83
N MET A 134 -4.51 1.71 -20.07
CA MET A 134 -3.15 1.25 -20.18
C MET A 134 -3.16 -0.27 -20.37
N TYR A 135 -2.26 -0.80 -21.19
CA TYR A 135 -2.01 -2.23 -21.21
C TYR A 135 -0.52 -2.53 -21.41
N THR A 136 -0.12 -3.74 -21.01
CA THR A 136 1.23 -4.26 -21.22
C THR A 136 1.18 -5.56 -22.02
N GLY A 137 2.17 -5.75 -22.89
CA GLY A 137 2.31 -6.96 -23.70
C GLY A 137 2.83 -8.16 -22.90
N ALA A 138 2.84 -9.33 -23.54
CA ALA A 138 3.21 -10.60 -22.91
C ALA A 138 4.66 -10.64 -22.37
N ASN A 139 5.56 -9.78 -22.88
CA ASN A 139 6.95 -9.72 -22.43
C ASN A 139 7.16 -8.85 -21.17
N ALA A 140 6.13 -8.16 -20.69
CA ALA A 140 6.29 -7.15 -19.65
C ALA A 140 6.58 -7.78 -18.28
N ALA A 141 5.99 -8.93 -17.95
CA ALA A 141 6.22 -9.60 -16.67
C ALA A 141 7.70 -9.94 -16.45
N GLU A 142 8.36 -10.53 -17.46
CA GLU A 142 9.78 -10.88 -17.38
C GLU A 142 10.67 -9.64 -17.25
N ALA A 143 10.33 -8.55 -17.94
CA ALA A 143 11.05 -7.28 -17.87
C ALA A 143 10.89 -6.61 -16.49
N PHE A 144 9.69 -6.61 -15.91
CA PHE A 144 9.47 -6.05 -14.57
C PHE A 144 10.18 -6.85 -13.48
N GLU A 145 10.21 -8.18 -13.58
CA GLU A 145 10.98 -8.99 -12.63
C GLU A 145 12.49 -8.68 -12.74
N LEU A 146 13.04 -8.51 -13.96
CA LEU A 146 14.43 -8.07 -14.11
C LEU A 146 14.68 -6.69 -13.49
N MET A 147 13.74 -5.74 -13.64
CA MET A 147 13.84 -4.44 -12.99
C MET A 147 13.83 -4.54 -11.46
N GLN A 148 13.01 -5.43 -10.89
CA GLN A 148 13.02 -5.66 -9.44
C GLN A 148 14.35 -6.24 -8.98
N ARG A 149 14.91 -7.22 -9.69
CA ARG A 149 16.25 -7.77 -9.40
C ARG A 149 17.33 -6.69 -9.42
N ILE A 150 17.32 -5.81 -10.43
CA ILE A 150 18.25 -4.67 -10.51
C ILE A 150 18.09 -3.75 -9.29
N ASN A 151 16.85 -3.42 -8.90
CA ASN A 151 16.59 -2.56 -7.74
C ASN A 151 17.08 -3.23 -6.43
N ASN A 152 16.83 -4.52 -6.27
CA ASN A 152 17.28 -5.29 -5.11
C ASN A 152 18.81 -5.38 -5.05
N ALA A 153 19.48 -5.66 -6.18
CA ALA A 153 20.94 -5.69 -6.28
C ALA A 153 21.55 -4.31 -5.98
N ASN A 154 20.95 -3.23 -6.47
CA ASN A 154 21.39 -1.87 -6.15
C ASN A 154 21.28 -1.55 -4.66
N ASN A 155 20.17 -1.95 -4.01
CA ASN A 155 19.99 -1.76 -2.58
C ASN A 155 21.03 -2.57 -1.78
N ALA A 156 21.26 -3.83 -2.15
CA ALA A 156 22.26 -4.69 -1.52
C ALA A 156 23.68 -4.14 -1.68
N ALA A 157 24.07 -3.73 -2.88
CA ALA A 157 25.38 -3.14 -3.17
C ALA A 157 25.59 -1.82 -2.41
N SER A 158 24.53 -1.01 -2.23
CA SER A 158 24.59 0.20 -1.42
C SER A 158 24.83 -0.09 0.07
N LEU A 159 24.22 -1.15 0.61
CA LEU A 159 24.43 -1.60 1.99
C LEU A 159 25.85 -2.15 2.18
N GLU A 160 26.32 -3.01 1.27
CA GLU A 160 27.68 -3.56 1.30
C GLU A 160 28.74 -2.44 1.20
N ALA A 161 28.53 -1.46 0.33
CA ALA A 161 29.42 -0.31 0.21
C ALA A 161 29.51 0.50 1.51
N THR A 162 28.38 0.65 2.22
CA THR A 162 28.33 1.33 3.51
C THR A 162 29.04 0.53 4.59
N ALA A 163 28.80 -0.79 4.61
CA ALA A 163 29.44 -1.75 5.51
C ALA A 163 30.97 -1.71 5.38
N GLU A 164 31.48 -1.83 4.15
CA GLU A 164 32.91 -1.84 3.88
C GLU A 164 33.56 -0.49 4.21
N PHE A 165 32.87 0.62 3.93
CA PHE A 165 33.34 1.94 4.34
C PHE A 165 33.44 2.07 5.86
N GLN A 166 32.44 1.57 6.59
CA GLN A 166 32.45 1.58 8.05
C GLN A 166 33.60 0.71 8.60
N ARG A 167 33.82 -0.47 8.03
CA ARG A 167 34.96 -1.34 8.38
C ARG A 167 36.29 -0.65 8.11
N GLN A 168 36.42 0.08 7.00
CA GLN A 168 37.62 0.87 6.73
C GLN A 168 37.81 2.00 7.74
N LEU A 169 36.73 2.69 8.14
CA LEU A 169 36.78 3.72 9.18
C LEU A 169 37.28 3.18 10.52
N GLU A 170 36.80 2.00 10.92
CA GLU A 170 37.21 1.35 12.18
C GLU A 170 38.67 0.90 12.17
N ASN A 171 39.21 0.53 11.00
CA ASN A 171 40.57 0.02 10.84
C ASN A 171 41.58 1.07 10.35
N ALA A 172 41.18 2.33 10.14
CA ALA A 172 42.05 3.35 9.58
C ALA A 172 42.89 4.08 10.64
N ASP A 173 44.22 3.93 10.54
CA ASP A 173 45.18 4.76 11.29
C ASP A 173 45.34 6.19 10.71
N ASP A 174 44.93 6.40 9.45
CA ASP A 174 44.95 7.68 8.73
C ASP A 174 43.70 7.82 7.84
N PHE A 175 42.80 8.72 8.20
CA PHE A 175 41.56 9.03 7.46
C PHE A 175 41.81 9.57 6.03
N GLY A 176 43.05 9.94 5.70
CA GLY A 176 43.43 10.42 4.35
C GLY A 176 43.54 9.34 3.27
N ASN A 177 43.55 8.05 3.64
CA ASN A 177 43.70 6.90 2.73
C ASN A 177 42.45 6.02 2.62
N LEU A 178 41.30 6.48 3.12
CA LEU A 178 40.03 5.76 2.98
C LEU A 178 39.59 5.71 1.52
N ASP A 179 39.23 4.52 1.04
CA ASP A 179 38.63 4.37 -0.28
C ASP A 179 37.13 4.66 -0.13
N TYR A 180 36.75 5.89 -0.47
CA TYR A 180 35.34 6.29 -0.44
C TYR A 180 34.60 5.49 -1.52
N PRO A 181 33.57 4.70 -1.16
CA PRO A 181 32.78 4.00 -2.14
C PRO A 181 32.22 5.01 -3.11
N ASP A 182 32.45 4.83 -4.41
CA ASP A 182 31.84 5.65 -5.44
C ASP A 182 30.44 5.06 -5.70
N PRO A 183 29.36 5.69 -5.18
CA PRO A 183 28.04 5.08 -5.24
C PRO A 183 27.58 4.88 -6.69
N GLY A 184 28.08 5.71 -7.62
CA GLY A 184 27.79 5.56 -9.04
C GLY A 184 28.43 4.31 -9.64
N ILE A 185 29.68 4.00 -9.29
CA ILE A 185 30.38 2.80 -9.79
C ILE A 185 29.77 1.53 -9.21
N ASN A 186 29.46 1.52 -7.91
CA ASN A 186 28.88 0.34 -7.27
C ASN A 186 27.49 0.04 -7.83
N MET A 187 26.65 1.07 -8.01
CA MET A 187 25.34 0.92 -8.66
C MET A 187 25.48 0.40 -10.11
N MET A 188 26.38 1.00 -10.91
CA MET A 188 26.61 0.56 -12.29
C MET A 188 27.11 -0.89 -12.36
N ARG A 189 28.02 -1.29 -11.47
CA ARG A 189 28.53 -2.66 -11.39
C ARG A 189 27.41 -3.64 -11.02
N ALA A 190 26.61 -3.33 -9.99
CA ALA A 190 25.50 -4.18 -9.55
C ALA A 190 24.46 -4.38 -10.67
N VAL A 191 24.13 -3.31 -11.40
CA VAL A 191 23.27 -3.39 -12.59
C VAL A 191 23.89 -4.31 -13.64
N LEU A 192 25.14 -4.08 -14.05
CA LEU A 192 25.81 -4.89 -15.08
C LEU A 192 25.94 -6.37 -14.69
N GLN A 193 26.21 -6.67 -13.42
CA GLN A 193 26.26 -8.04 -12.90
C GLN A 193 24.90 -8.72 -12.98
N THR A 194 23.85 -8.05 -12.50
CA THR A 194 22.48 -8.58 -12.57
C THR A 194 22.07 -8.85 -14.02
N LEU A 195 22.41 -7.93 -14.93
CA LEU A 195 22.14 -8.10 -16.36
C LEU A 195 22.97 -9.22 -16.99
N ALA A 196 24.19 -9.49 -16.51
CA ALA A 196 25.04 -10.58 -16.98
C ALA A 196 24.53 -11.95 -16.54
N GLU A 197 23.91 -12.03 -15.37
CA GLU A 197 23.28 -13.26 -14.86
C GLU A 197 21.98 -13.60 -15.61
N ASP A 198 21.27 -12.58 -16.11
CA ASP A 198 19.96 -12.70 -16.76
C ASP A 198 19.94 -12.08 -18.18
N THR A 199 21.03 -12.21 -18.95
CA THR A 199 21.18 -11.52 -20.25
C THR A 199 20.06 -11.82 -21.26
N ASP A 200 19.51 -13.03 -21.23
CA ASP A 200 18.39 -13.44 -22.07
C ASP A 200 17.11 -12.63 -21.81
N ARG A 201 16.94 -12.13 -20.57
CA ARG A 201 15.77 -11.39 -20.11
C ARG A 201 15.87 -9.88 -20.38
N VAL A 202 17.02 -9.41 -20.87
CA VAL A 202 17.24 -8.01 -21.23
C VAL A 202 16.35 -7.66 -22.42
N ALA A 203 15.23 -7.00 -22.11
CA ALA A 203 14.24 -6.58 -23.08
C ALA A 203 13.55 -5.28 -22.62
N VAL A 204 13.09 -4.50 -23.60
CA VAL A 204 12.18 -3.37 -23.35
C VAL A 204 10.76 -3.92 -23.20
N PRO A 205 10.03 -3.60 -22.11
CA PRO A 205 8.65 -4.03 -21.97
C PRO A 205 7.75 -3.36 -23.01
N GLU A 206 6.79 -4.11 -23.54
CA GLU A 206 5.72 -3.53 -24.36
C GLU A 206 4.67 -2.87 -23.45
N MET A 207 4.46 -1.58 -23.65
CA MET A 207 3.53 -0.75 -22.89
C MET A 207 2.78 0.20 -23.80
N LEU A 208 1.50 0.41 -23.54
CA LEU A 208 0.68 1.37 -24.25
C LEU A 208 -0.29 2.08 -23.32
N LEU A 209 -0.38 3.40 -23.48
CA LEU A 209 -1.37 4.27 -22.87
C LEU A 209 -2.25 4.85 -23.98
N GLY A 210 -3.56 4.69 -23.87
CA GLY A 210 -4.54 5.19 -24.83
C GLY A 210 -5.58 6.09 -24.18
N PHE A 211 -5.88 7.19 -24.87
CA PHE A 211 -6.86 8.19 -24.45
C PHE A 211 -7.96 8.28 -25.50
N LYS A 212 -9.20 7.97 -25.12
CA LYS A 212 -10.33 8.05 -26.05
C LYS A 212 -10.55 9.51 -26.45
N THR A 213 -10.76 9.76 -27.75
CA THR A 213 -11.07 11.09 -28.26
C THR A 213 -12.16 11.04 -29.32
N ASP A 214 -13.12 11.95 -29.21
CA ASP A 214 -14.14 12.18 -30.23
C ASP A 214 -13.63 13.15 -31.34
N ASP A 215 -12.47 13.79 -31.15
CA ASP A 215 -11.87 14.77 -32.07
C ASP A 215 -10.51 14.28 -32.59
N THR A 216 -10.55 13.28 -33.48
CA THR A 216 -9.37 12.70 -34.11
C THR A 216 -8.67 13.70 -35.05
N ASP A 217 -9.43 14.57 -35.71
CA ASP A 217 -8.91 15.58 -36.64
C ASP A 217 -8.02 16.61 -35.89
N GLU A 218 -8.46 17.05 -34.71
CA GLU A 218 -7.67 17.88 -33.81
C GLU A 218 -6.42 17.16 -33.34
N ALA A 219 -6.54 15.91 -32.89
CA ALA A 219 -5.41 15.12 -32.41
C ALA A 219 -4.32 14.95 -33.48
N GLU A 220 -4.70 14.59 -34.70
CA GLU A 220 -3.77 14.48 -35.82
C GLU A 220 -3.12 15.83 -36.17
N ARG A 221 -3.86 16.94 -36.04
CA ARG A 221 -3.29 18.26 -36.28
C ARG A 221 -2.26 18.63 -35.21
N GLN A 222 -2.52 18.33 -33.94
CA GLN A 222 -1.56 18.54 -32.86
C GLN A 222 -0.35 17.62 -32.99
N LEU A 223 -0.52 16.39 -33.51
CA LEU A 223 0.58 15.49 -33.83
C LEU A 223 1.49 16.07 -34.93
N ARG A 224 0.92 16.60 -36.01
CA ARG A 224 1.68 17.33 -37.06
C ARG A 224 2.43 18.53 -36.50
N ARG A 225 1.81 19.25 -35.55
CA ARG A 225 2.42 20.40 -34.89
C ARG A 225 3.58 19.98 -33.97
N LEU A 226 3.43 18.88 -33.22
CA LEU A 226 4.49 18.29 -32.41
C LEU A 226 5.67 17.87 -33.28
N GLU A 227 5.43 17.19 -34.40
CA GLU A 227 6.46 16.82 -35.36
C GLU A 227 7.26 18.05 -35.82
N ALA A 228 6.58 19.12 -36.23
CA ALA A 228 7.25 20.36 -36.65
C ALA A 228 8.13 20.97 -35.54
N TYR A 229 7.66 20.98 -34.29
CA TYR A 229 8.47 21.45 -33.16
C TYR A 229 9.69 20.56 -32.92
N VAL A 230 9.50 19.24 -32.91
CA VAL A 230 10.59 18.28 -32.71
C VAL A 230 11.63 18.44 -33.82
N THR A 231 11.22 18.56 -35.08
CA THR A 231 12.14 18.80 -36.21
C THR A 231 12.98 20.05 -36.00
N VAL A 232 12.35 21.17 -35.62
CA VAL A 232 13.07 22.44 -35.37
C VAL A 232 14.07 22.31 -34.22
N ILE A 233 13.70 21.63 -33.13
CA ILE A 233 14.60 21.37 -31.99
C ILE A 233 15.79 20.52 -32.43
N LEU A 234 15.54 19.41 -33.15
CA LEU A 234 16.59 18.53 -33.64
C LEU A 234 17.55 19.22 -34.61
N GLU A 235 17.06 20.17 -35.41
CA GLU A 235 17.88 20.97 -36.33
C GLU A 235 18.77 21.99 -35.61
N ASN A 236 18.25 22.64 -34.55
CA ASN A 236 18.91 23.79 -33.94
C ASN A 236 19.68 23.47 -32.64
N GLU A 237 19.37 22.38 -31.94
CA GLU A 237 20.05 22.00 -30.70
C GLU A 237 21.26 21.08 -30.98
N PRO A 238 22.51 21.53 -30.74
CA PRO A 238 23.71 20.73 -31.00
C PRO A 238 23.73 19.41 -30.22
N ASP A 239 23.21 19.42 -29.00
CA ASP A 239 23.17 18.25 -28.11
C ASP A 239 22.12 17.22 -28.53
N ALA A 240 21.16 17.61 -29.39
CA ALA A 240 20.14 16.72 -29.94
C ALA A 240 20.57 16.07 -31.27
N ALA A 241 21.78 16.33 -31.76
CA ALA A 241 22.26 15.84 -33.05
C ALA A 241 22.18 14.30 -33.21
N MET A 242 22.36 13.54 -32.11
CA MET A 242 22.27 12.08 -32.10
C MET A 242 20.85 11.53 -32.37
N LEU A 243 19.82 12.37 -32.26
CA LEU A 243 18.41 12.03 -32.50
C LEU A 243 17.95 12.35 -33.94
N ARG A 244 18.79 13.02 -34.74
CA ARG A 244 18.45 13.35 -36.13
C ARG A 244 18.26 12.09 -36.97
N GLY A 245 17.17 12.03 -37.73
CA GLY A 245 16.81 10.87 -38.55
C GLY A 245 16.20 9.69 -37.77
N ARG A 246 16.10 9.79 -36.44
CA ARG A 246 15.46 8.78 -35.59
C ARG A 246 13.99 9.05 -35.30
N VAL A 247 13.53 10.28 -35.56
CA VAL A 247 12.13 10.68 -35.50
C VAL A 247 11.54 10.63 -36.91
N ASN A 248 10.48 9.85 -37.10
CA ASN A 248 9.82 9.69 -38.39
C ASN A 248 8.33 9.37 -38.23
N ARG A 249 7.56 9.64 -39.27
CA ARG A 249 6.12 9.34 -39.35
C ARG A 249 5.93 7.95 -39.93
N GLN A 250 5.11 7.11 -39.30
CA GLN A 250 4.77 5.76 -39.75
C GLN A 250 3.26 5.53 -39.73
N GLU A 251 2.77 4.83 -40.75
CA GLU A 251 1.42 4.29 -40.77
C GLU A 251 1.46 2.88 -40.17
N ILE A 252 0.62 2.64 -39.16
CA ILE A 252 0.56 1.38 -38.42
C ILE A 252 -0.89 0.93 -38.39
N GLY A 253 -1.22 -0.11 -39.16
CA GLY A 253 -2.61 -0.50 -39.40
C GLY A 253 -3.42 0.65 -40.02
N GLU A 254 -4.42 1.15 -39.30
CA GLU A 254 -5.25 2.29 -39.68
C GLU A 254 -4.85 3.60 -38.97
N GLY A 255 -3.76 3.59 -38.19
CA GLY A 255 -3.29 4.74 -37.42
C GLY A 255 -2.06 5.42 -38.00
N GLU A 256 -1.88 6.70 -37.66
CA GLU A 256 -0.71 7.48 -37.99
C GLU A 256 0.07 7.85 -36.72
N PHE A 257 1.38 7.56 -36.71
CA PHE A 257 2.24 7.70 -35.55
C PHE A 257 3.50 8.52 -35.86
N LEU A 258 3.88 9.37 -34.92
CA LEU A 258 5.22 9.93 -34.82
C LEU A 258 6.07 8.99 -33.96
N VAL A 259 7.12 8.43 -34.55
CA VAL A 259 7.94 7.35 -33.99
C VAL A 259 9.36 7.84 -33.75
N LEU A 260 9.86 7.62 -32.54
CA LEU A 260 11.25 7.79 -32.15
C LEU A 260 11.89 6.41 -31.93
N THR A 261 12.94 6.10 -32.68
CA THR A 261 13.70 4.85 -32.54
C THR A 261 15.09 5.11 -31.97
N LEU A 262 15.33 4.62 -30.77
CA LEU A 262 16.62 4.64 -30.08
C LEU A 262 17.24 3.25 -30.12
N ASP A 263 18.57 3.18 -30.20
CA ASP A 263 19.30 1.91 -30.11
C ASP A 263 20.41 2.00 -29.07
N GLY A 264 20.84 0.85 -28.55
CA GLY A 264 21.88 0.81 -27.52
C GLY A 264 23.26 1.26 -28.01
N ALA A 265 23.51 1.33 -29.32
CA ALA A 265 24.76 1.87 -29.85
C ALA A 265 24.93 3.39 -29.60
N MET A 266 23.85 4.07 -29.16
CA MET A 266 23.90 5.44 -28.69
C MET A 266 24.55 5.60 -27.31
N ILE A 267 24.68 4.51 -26.53
CA ILE A 267 25.35 4.53 -25.23
C ILE A 267 26.86 4.65 -25.47
N PRO A 268 27.55 5.63 -24.85
CA PRO A 268 28.99 5.82 -25.03
C PRO A 268 29.77 4.77 -24.21
N TRP A 269 29.71 3.51 -24.62
CA TRP A 269 30.38 2.38 -23.96
C TRP A 269 31.90 2.57 -23.86
N ASP A 270 32.50 3.32 -24.79
CA ASP A 270 33.92 3.68 -24.78
C ASP A 270 34.32 4.62 -23.64
N GLN A 271 33.36 5.33 -23.06
CA GLN A 271 33.56 6.25 -21.93
C GLN A 271 33.24 5.60 -20.58
N ALA A 272 32.77 4.36 -20.56
CA ALA A 272 32.51 3.66 -19.33
C ALA A 272 33.83 3.34 -18.60
N PRO A 273 33.90 3.52 -17.26
CA PRO A 273 35.09 3.25 -16.47
C PRO A 273 35.27 1.74 -16.24
N TRP A 274 35.51 0.98 -17.31
CA TRP A 274 35.55 -0.49 -17.31
C TRP A 274 36.59 -1.05 -16.33
N ASP A 275 37.69 -0.34 -16.15
CA ASP A 275 38.74 -0.65 -15.17
C ASP A 275 38.25 -0.62 -13.72
N ARG A 276 37.20 0.15 -13.45
CA ARG A 276 36.52 0.22 -12.15
C ARG A 276 35.25 -0.63 -12.09
N LEU A 277 34.70 -1.08 -13.22
CA LEU A 277 33.46 -1.85 -13.25
C LEU A 277 33.69 -3.36 -13.26
N SER A 278 34.80 -3.81 -13.86
CA SER A 278 35.03 -5.21 -14.20
C SER A 278 36.39 -5.69 -13.67
N ASP A 279 36.42 -6.79 -12.92
CA ASP A 279 37.67 -7.38 -12.43
C ASP A 279 38.32 -8.27 -13.51
N LYS A 280 37.51 -8.76 -14.46
CA LYS A 280 37.97 -9.55 -15.61
C LYS A 280 37.81 -8.75 -16.90
N PRO A 281 38.80 -8.76 -17.81
CA PRO A 281 38.57 -8.28 -19.17
C PRO A 281 37.39 -9.02 -19.80
N SER A 282 36.51 -8.31 -20.49
CA SER A 282 35.37 -8.86 -21.24
C SER A 282 34.25 -9.52 -20.41
N GLU A 283 34.17 -9.26 -19.10
CA GLU A 283 33.12 -9.83 -18.23
C GLU A 283 31.71 -9.48 -18.67
N PHE A 284 31.50 -8.25 -19.17
CA PHE A 284 30.20 -7.72 -19.54
C PHE A 284 29.99 -7.60 -21.06
N ASP A 285 30.89 -8.16 -21.88
CA ASP A 285 30.82 -8.01 -23.34
C ASP A 285 29.48 -8.52 -23.91
N GLU A 286 28.97 -9.64 -23.40
CA GLU A 286 27.69 -10.21 -23.85
C GLU A 286 26.49 -9.30 -23.53
N VAL A 287 26.48 -8.68 -22.33
CA VAL A 287 25.45 -7.72 -21.92
C VAL A 287 25.54 -6.45 -22.76
N VAL A 288 26.76 -5.94 -22.97
CA VAL A 288 27.00 -4.75 -23.80
C VAL A 288 26.55 -5.02 -25.23
N ASP A 289 26.87 -6.17 -25.80
CA ASP A 289 26.45 -6.58 -27.14
C ASP A 289 24.92 -6.69 -27.22
N LYS A 290 24.27 -7.31 -26.22
CA LYS A 290 22.81 -7.45 -26.14
C LYS A 290 22.12 -6.09 -26.06
N ILE A 291 22.58 -5.19 -25.19
CA ILE A 291 22.00 -3.84 -25.06
C ILE A 291 22.27 -3.03 -26.32
N THR A 292 23.48 -3.10 -26.88
CA THR A 292 23.86 -2.41 -28.12
C THR A 292 22.96 -2.83 -29.30
N ALA A 293 22.58 -4.11 -29.35
CA ALA A 293 21.67 -4.64 -30.35
C ALA A 293 20.17 -4.38 -30.05
N SER A 294 19.84 -3.87 -28.87
CA SER A 294 18.45 -3.62 -28.46
C SER A 294 17.95 -2.28 -28.99
N GLU A 295 16.67 -2.26 -29.36
CA GLU A 295 15.96 -1.05 -29.77
C GLU A 295 14.93 -0.65 -28.71
N LEU A 296 14.75 0.66 -28.54
CA LEU A 296 13.69 1.29 -27.79
C LEU A 296 12.89 2.17 -28.75
N VAL A 297 11.65 1.77 -29.01
CA VAL A 297 10.72 2.48 -29.88
C VAL A 297 9.67 3.17 -29.02
N ILE A 298 9.57 4.50 -29.17
CA ILE A 298 8.55 5.33 -28.54
C ILE A 298 7.68 5.91 -29.65
N ALA A 299 6.37 5.71 -29.59
CA ALA A 299 5.45 6.22 -30.60
C ALA A 299 4.28 6.96 -29.97
N ILE A 300 3.93 8.12 -30.55
CA ILE A 300 2.71 8.84 -30.25
C ILE A 300 1.87 8.98 -31.51
N GLY A 301 0.59 8.63 -31.46
CA GLY A 301 -0.24 8.62 -32.66
C GLY A 301 -1.73 8.56 -32.39
N VAL A 302 -2.51 8.56 -33.47
CA VAL A 302 -3.97 8.44 -33.42
C VAL A 302 -4.37 7.12 -34.09
N HIS A 303 -5.12 6.28 -33.39
CA HIS A 303 -5.57 4.99 -33.91
C HIS A 303 -6.93 4.61 -33.33
N LYS A 304 -7.89 4.22 -34.18
CA LYS A 304 -9.23 3.72 -33.82
C LYS A 304 -9.98 4.58 -32.76
N GLY A 305 -9.86 5.91 -32.86
CA GLY A 305 -10.52 6.86 -31.94
C GLY A 305 -9.76 7.10 -30.62
N TYR A 306 -8.49 6.70 -30.55
CA TYR A 306 -7.64 6.95 -29.39
C TYR A 306 -6.37 7.70 -29.79
N VAL A 307 -5.94 8.63 -28.94
CA VAL A 307 -4.56 9.11 -28.92
C VAL A 307 -3.75 8.12 -28.10
N MET A 308 -2.68 7.56 -28.66
CA MET A 308 -1.90 6.50 -28.04
C MET A 308 -0.45 6.93 -27.85
N LEU A 309 0.12 6.58 -26.69
CA LEU A 309 1.55 6.61 -26.40
C LEU A 309 2.01 5.16 -26.18
N SER A 310 2.93 4.68 -27.01
CA SER A 310 3.45 3.33 -27.00
C SER A 310 4.95 3.34 -26.74
N VAL A 311 5.41 2.36 -25.96
CA VAL A 311 6.82 2.07 -25.70
C VAL A 311 7.05 0.57 -25.88
N GLY A 312 8.10 0.19 -26.59
CA GLY A 312 8.44 -1.23 -26.75
C GLY A 312 9.70 -1.45 -27.58
N PRO A 313 10.08 -2.72 -27.83
CA PRO A 313 11.20 -3.05 -28.70
C PRO A 313 10.85 -2.84 -30.18
N SER A 314 9.56 -2.78 -30.51
CA SER A 314 9.03 -2.49 -31.84
C SER A 314 7.56 -2.05 -31.71
N LEU A 315 6.92 -1.76 -32.85
CA LEU A 315 5.51 -1.40 -32.93
C LEU A 315 4.57 -2.59 -33.21
N ALA A 316 5.09 -3.81 -33.18
CA ALA A 316 4.31 -5.02 -33.45
C ALA A 316 3.10 -5.18 -32.50
N HIS A 317 3.22 -4.78 -31.24
CA HIS A 317 2.10 -4.80 -30.29
C HIS A 317 1.01 -3.76 -30.61
N VAL A 318 1.39 -2.62 -31.22
CA VAL A 318 0.43 -1.61 -31.71
C VAL A 318 -0.32 -2.14 -32.94
N GLU A 319 0.38 -2.82 -33.86
CA GLU A 319 -0.23 -3.43 -35.05
C GLU A 319 -1.31 -4.46 -34.71
N LYS A 320 -1.15 -5.17 -33.59
CA LYS A 320 -2.12 -6.17 -33.12
C LYS A 320 -3.44 -5.57 -32.62
N LEU A 321 -3.50 -4.26 -32.34
CA LEU A 321 -4.67 -3.64 -31.72
C LEU A 321 -5.95 -3.78 -32.55
N GLY A 322 -6.96 -4.41 -31.95
CA GLY A 322 -8.24 -4.72 -32.57
C GLY A 322 -8.12 -5.69 -33.74
N SER A 323 -7.12 -6.58 -33.69
CA SER A 323 -6.97 -7.75 -34.57
C SER A 323 -6.92 -9.02 -33.72
N GLY A 324 -7.40 -10.15 -34.27
CA GLY A 324 -7.42 -11.42 -33.52
C GLY A 324 -8.48 -11.46 -32.40
N THR A 325 -8.25 -12.33 -31.41
CA THR A 325 -9.10 -12.44 -30.20
C THR A 325 -8.77 -11.30 -29.24
N SER A 326 -9.80 -10.61 -28.76
CA SER A 326 -9.62 -9.49 -27.85
C SER A 326 -9.65 -9.92 -26.39
N LEU A 327 -9.10 -9.10 -25.50
CA LEU A 327 -9.18 -9.31 -24.06
C LEU A 327 -10.64 -9.35 -23.55
N ALA A 328 -11.54 -8.62 -24.20
CA ALA A 328 -12.98 -8.68 -23.93
C ALA A 328 -13.57 -10.10 -24.09
N ASP A 329 -12.99 -10.92 -24.97
CA ASP A 329 -13.45 -12.27 -25.25
C ASP A 329 -12.84 -13.32 -24.30
N SER A 330 -11.90 -12.91 -23.44
CA SER A 330 -11.25 -13.79 -22.48
C SER A 330 -12.25 -14.34 -21.46
N PRO A 331 -12.21 -15.65 -21.14
CA PRO A 331 -13.00 -16.22 -20.05
C PRO A 331 -12.78 -15.51 -18.71
N ARG A 332 -11.59 -14.92 -18.50
CA ARG A 332 -11.21 -14.18 -17.29
C ARG A 332 -12.04 -12.91 -17.09
N LEU A 333 -12.60 -12.34 -18.17
CA LEU A 333 -13.49 -11.17 -18.12
C LEU A 333 -14.98 -11.53 -18.17
N ALA A 334 -15.35 -12.81 -18.02
CA ALA A 334 -16.74 -13.22 -17.89
C ALA A 334 -17.52 -12.44 -16.79
N PRO A 335 -16.92 -12.12 -15.62
CA PRO A 335 -17.60 -11.29 -14.62
C PRO A 335 -17.96 -9.88 -15.13
N VAL A 336 -17.10 -9.26 -15.94
CA VAL A 336 -17.37 -7.94 -16.55
C VAL A 336 -18.57 -8.02 -17.48
N ALA A 337 -18.63 -9.06 -18.32
CA ALA A 337 -19.76 -9.27 -19.24
C ALA A 337 -21.07 -9.55 -18.48
N ALA A 338 -21.02 -10.31 -17.38
CA ALA A 338 -22.18 -10.62 -16.54
C ALA A 338 -22.76 -9.39 -15.84
N MET A 339 -21.94 -8.37 -15.57
CA MET A 339 -22.38 -7.11 -14.96
C MET A 339 -23.16 -6.20 -15.93
N GLY A 340 -23.17 -6.48 -17.23
CA GLY A 340 -24.00 -5.77 -18.22
C GLY A 340 -23.60 -4.31 -18.39
N GLU A 341 -24.59 -3.41 -18.37
CA GLU A 341 -24.42 -1.96 -18.63
C GLU A 341 -24.36 -1.14 -17.32
N LYS A 342 -23.71 -1.67 -16.27
CA LYS A 342 -23.42 -0.88 -15.06
C LYS A 342 -22.61 0.37 -15.40
N ARG A 343 -22.65 1.40 -14.55
CA ARG A 343 -21.89 2.64 -14.73
C ARG A 343 -20.43 2.45 -14.34
N PHE A 344 -19.67 1.71 -15.13
CA PHE A 344 -18.27 1.39 -14.85
C PHE A 344 -17.39 2.63 -14.72
N THR A 345 -16.51 2.61 -13.72
CA THR A 345 -15.50 3.65 -13.46
C THR A 345 -14.08 3.08 -13.56
N LEU A 346 -13.94 1.77 -13.40
CA LEU A 346 -12.66 1.05 -13.47
C LEU A 346 -12.88 -0.36 -14.02
N VAL A 347 -12.02 -0.79 -14.94
CA VAL A 347 -11.79 -2.21 -15.23
C VAL A 347 -10.29 -2.44 -15.25
N SER A 348 -9.78 -3.31 -14.38
CA SER A 348 -8.36 -3.62 -14.25
C SER A 348 -8.16 -5.13 -14.22
N TYR A 349 -7.20 -5.62 -15.00
CA TYR A 349 -6.88 -7.03 -15.13
C TYR A 349 -5.36 -7.21 -15.16
N SER A 350 -4.88 -8.28 -14.52
CA SER A 350 -3.49 -8.73 -14.62
C SER A 350 -3.42 -10.26 -14.58
N ASP A 351 -2.53 -10.83 -15.37
CA ASP A 351 -2.27 -12.26 -15.35
C ASP A 351 -1.41 -12.69 -14.15
N ALA A 352 -1.37 -13.99 -13.89
CA ALA A 352 -0.57 -14.59 -12.82
C ALA A 352 0.94 -14.24 -12.90
N ALA A 353 1.51 -14.17 -14.11
CA ALA A 353 2.93 -13.90 -14.30
C ALA A 353 3.27 -12.45 -13.92
N MET A 354 2.44 -11.50 -14.35
CA MET A 354 2.55 -10.09 -13.96
C MET A 354 2.35 -9.92 -12.46
N ASN A 355 1.36 -10.59 -11.87
CA ASN A 355 1.13 -10.53 -10.42
C ASN A 355 2.30 -11.12 -9.63
N ALA A 356 2.95 -12.18 -10.13
CA ALA A 356 4.18 -12.71 -9.55
C ALA A 356 5.37 -11.77 -9.70
N ALA A 357 5.49 -11.08 -10.84
CA ALA A 357 6.56 -10.12 -11.11
C ALA A 357 6.42 -8.80 -10.32
N LEU A 358 5.21 -8.46 -9.86
CA LEU A 358 4.94 -7.27 -9.05
C LEU A 358 4.77 -7.57 -7.55
N GLY A 359 4.46 -8.83 -7.22
CA GLY A 359 4.27 -9.31 -5.86
C GLY A 359 5.57 -9.78 -5.22
N TRP A 360 5.44 -10.38 -4.04
CA TRP A 360 6.57 -10.99 -3.35
C TRP A 360 6.95 -12.31 -4.03
N SER A 361 8.20 -12.44 -4.44
CA SER A 361 8.73 -13.52 -5.27
C SER A 361 9.79 -14.36 -4.55
N GLU A 362 10.18 -15.50 -5.13
CA GLU A 362 11.35 -16.25 -4.63
C GLU A 362 12.64 -15.42 -4.71
N GLY A 363 12.74 -14.50 -5.68
CA GLY A 363 13.87 -13.58 -5.82
C GLY A 363 13.95 -12.58 -4.66
N ASP A 364 12.83 -12.17 -4.08
CA ASP A 364 12.82 -11.32 -2.88
C ASP A 364 13.30 -12.08 -1.64
N LEU A 365 12.99 -13.38 -1.56
CA LEU A 365 13.54 -14.23 -0.51
C LEU A 365 15.06 -14.41 -0.65
N ASP A 366 15.58 -14.48 -1.88
CA ASP A 366 17.03 -14.46 -2.13
C ASP A 366 17.65 -13.14 -1.71
N ALA A 367 17.04 -12.00 -2.09
CA ALA A 367 17.53 -10.69 -1.69
C ALA A 367 17.52 -10.51 -0.16
N PHE A 368 16.48 -10.99 0.53
CA PHE A 368 16.42 -10.97 1.99
C PHE A 368 17.50 -11.88 2.60
N ALA A 369 17.71 -13.07 2.03
CA ALA A 369 18.76 -13.97 2.45
C ALA A 369 20.15 -13.33 2.30
N ASP A 370 20.42 -12.66 1.18
CA ASP A 370 21.69 -11.98 0.94
C ASP A 370 21.88 -10.78 1.88
N MET A 371 20.84 -9.97 2.09
CA MET A 371 20.85 -8.91 3.08
C MET A 371 21.14 -9.45 4.50
N ALA A 372 20.52 -10.57 4.88
CA ALA A 372 20.80 -11.22 6.16
C ALA A 372 22.25 -11.70 6.26
N LYS A 373 22.85 -12.23 5.18
CA LYS A 373 24.28 -12.57 5.12
C LYS A 373 25.14 -11.33 5.33
N SER A 374 24.84 -10.21 4.66
CA SER A 374 25.60 -8.97 4.82
C SER A 374 25.54 -8.44 6.26
N PHE A 375 24.36 -8.43 6.89
CA PHE A 375 24.22 -8.06 8.30
C PHE A 375 25.00 -8.99 9.23
N LEU A 376 25.01 -10.29 8.93
CA LEU A 376 25.75 -11.27 9.70
C LEU A 376 27.27 -11.04 9.63
N MET A 377 27.80 -10.71 8.45
CA MET A 377 29.24 -10.41 8.28
C MET A 377 29.66 -9.11 8.98
N MET A 378 28.73 -8.19 9.20
CA MET A 378 28.96 -6.95 9.99
C MET A 378 28.76 -7.15 11.50
N SER A 379 28.23 -8.30 11.92
CA SER A 379 27.99 -8.54 13.34
C SER A 379 29.29 -8.80 14.09
N GLU A 380 29.29 -8.55 15.39
CA GLU A 380 30.43 -8.85 16.29
C GLU A 380 30.57 -10.36 16.59
N LEU A 381 29.78 -11.21 15.92
CA LEU A 381 29.82 -12.66 16.09
C LEU A 381 31.10 -13.25 15.50
N ASP A 382 31.65 -14.29 16.16
CA ASP A 382 32.81 -15.02 15.66
C ASP A 382 32.50 -15.85 14.39
N ASP A 383 33.55 -16.29 13.69
CA ASP A 383 33.41 -17.05 12.44
C ASP A 383 32.57 -18.33 12.60
N ASP A 384 32.65 -19.05 13.74
CA ASP A 384 31.86 -20.28 13.95
C ASP A 384 30.37 -19.95 14.09
N ALA A 385 30.06 -18.87 14.80
CA ALA A 385 28.71 -18.34 14.98
C ALA A 385 28.13 -17.84 13.65
N GLN A 386 28.90 -17.07 12.89
CA GLN A 386 28.49 -16.64 11.55
C GLN A 386 28.21 -17.84 10.63
N GLN A 387 29.11 -18.82 10.55
CA GLN A 387 28.89 -20.00 9.72
C GLN A 387 27.67 -20.83 10.15
N ALA A 388 27.38 -20.90 11.46
CA ALA A 388 26.19 -21.58 11.96
C ALA A 388 24.89 -20.89 11.50
N VAL A 389 24.81 -19.55 11.52
CA VAL A 389 23.63 -18.83 10.98
C VAL A 389 23.54 -18.99 9.46
N LEU A 390 24.66 -18.88 8.74
CA LEU A 390 24.70 -19.05 7.28
C LEU A 390 24.15 -20.40 6.83
N ALA A 391 24.42 -21.46 7.60
CA ALA A 391 23.94 -22.81 7.31
C ALA A 391 22.41 -22.96 7.44
N GLU A 392 21.75 -22.09 8.21
CA GLU A 392 20.30 -22.14 8.47
C GLU A 392 19.49 -21.38 7.40
N ILE A 393 20.09 -20.39 6.73
CA ILE A 393 19.43 -19.53 5.73
C ILE A 393 18.65 -20.31 4.66
N PRO A 394 19.17 -21.40 4.05
CA PRO A 394 18.42 -22.15 3.04
C PRO A 394 17.13 -22.77 3.58
N GLU A 395 17.11 -23.18 4.84
CA GLU A 395 15.91 -23.76 5.45
C GLU A 395 14.91 -22.68 5.86
N ILE A 396 15.38 -21.51 6.33
CA ILE A 396 14.51 -20.32 6.56
C ILE A 396 13.81 -19.93 5.26
N LYS A 397 14.57 -19.81 4.16
CA LYS A 397 14.01 -19.50 2.84
C LYS A 397 12.92 -20.48 2.44
N LYS A 398 13.18 -21.79 2.60
CA LYS A 398 12.22 -22.85 2.26
C LYS A 398 10.94 -22.75 3.09
N ASP A 399 11.05 -22.50 4.39
CA ASP A 399 9.89 -22.39 5.28
C ASP A 399 9.05 -21.14 4.93
N LEU A 400 9.69 -19.99 4.70
CA LEU A 400 9.01 -18.76 4.27
C LEU A 400 8.32 -18.94 2.90
N ALA A 401 8.99 -19.56 1.93
CA ALA A 401 8.41 -19.85 0.61
C ALA A 401 7.13 -20.71 0.72
N SER A 402 7.05 -21.62 1.70
CA SER A 402 5.86 -22.46 1.90
C SER A 402 4.61 -21.67 2.31
N MET A 403 4.81 -20.49 2.92
CA MET A 403 3.74 -19.59 3.36
C MET A 403 3.22 -18.68 2.25
N MET A 404 4.02 -18.44 1.21
CA MET A 404 3.62 -17.58 0.08
C MET A 404 2.45 -18.19 -0.69
N PRO A 405 1.43 -17.40 -1.07
CA PRO A 405 0.36 -17.87 -1.95
C PRO A 405 0.86 -18.05 -3.38
N ASP A 406 0.25 -18.96 -4.14
CA ASP A 406 0.45 -19.00 -5.58
C ASP A 406 -0.29 -17.81 -6.19
N MET A 407 0.42 -17.00 -6.97
CA MET A 407 -0.19 -15.85 -7.65
C MET A 407 -1.07 -16.36 -8.80
N GLY A 408 -2.30 -15.87 -8.85
CA GLY A 408 -3.24 -16.13 -9.93
C GLY A 408 -3.54 -14.87 -10.72
N ASP A 409 -4.43 -14.99 -11.70
CA ASP A 409 -4.95 -13.82 -12.40
C ASP A 409 -5.77 -12.97 -11.43
N ARG A 410 -5.88 -11.67 -11.71
CA ARG A 410 -6.68 -10.73 -10.92
C ARG A 410 -7.53 -9.86 -11.83
N LEU A 411 -8.77 -9.62 -11.42
CA LEU A 411 -9.71 -8.70 -12.06
C LEU A 411 -10.30 -7.77 -11.00
N THR A 412 -10.22 -6.47 -11.20
CA THR A 412 -10.91 -5.46 -10.39
C THR A 412 -11.84 -4.65 -11.26
N VAL A 413 -13.09 -4.50 -10.81
CA VAL A 413 -14.14 -3.77 -11.51
C VAL A 413 -14.76 -2.77 -10.55
N GLY A 414 -14.78 -1.50 -10.93
CA GLY A 414 -15.43 -0.42 -10.18
C GLY A 414 -16.59 0.16 -10.96
N PHE A 415 -17.66 0.56 -10.28
CA PHE A 415 -18.79 1.26 -10.89
C PHE A 415 -19.50 2.17 -9.89
N LEU A 416 -20.20 3.18 -10.41
CA LEU A 416 -21.10 4.01 -9.63
C LEU A 416 -22.39 3.25 -9.35
N ASN A 417 -22.72 3.07 -8.08
CA ASN A 417 -24.07 2.74 -7.64
C ASN A 417 -24.72 4.04 -7.11
N GLY A 418 -26.03 4.16 -7.02
CA GLY A 418 -26.68 5.44 -6.62
C GLY A 418 -26.27 6.01 -5.25
N ARG A 419 -25.38 5.33 -4.52
CA ARG A 419 -24.87 5.66 -3.19
C ARG A 419 -23.36 5.93 -3.18
N GLY A 420 -22.69 6.02 -4.33
CA GLY A 420 -21.25 6.22 -4.40
C GLY A 420 -20.56 5.16 -5.26
N TYR A 421 -19.47 4.59 -4.75
CA TYR A 421 -18.64 3.64 -5.50
C TYR A 421 -18.83 2.22 -4.99
N GLU A 422 -19.02 1.28 -5.91
CA GLU A 422 -19.01 -0.15 -5.66
C GLU A 422 -17.83 -0.76 -6.42
N MET A 423 -17.13 -1.69 -5.80
CA MET A 423 -15.95 -2.35 -6.34
C MET A 423 -16.01 -3.85 -6.11
N MET A 424 -15.65 -4.62 -7.12
CA MET A 424 -15.50 -6.07 -7.03
C MET A 424 -14.10 -6.46 -7.50
N SER A 425 -13.35 -7.14 -6.63
CA SER A 425 -12.04 -7.72 -6.96
C SER A 425 -12.15 -9.24 -6.94
N TYR A 426 -11.73 -9.89 -8.02
CA TYR A 426 -11.62 -11.33 -8.19
C TYR A 426 -10.12 -11.68 -8.19
N ASP A 427 -9.73 -12.59 -7.33
CA ASP A 427 -8.36 -13.12 -7.23
C ASP A 427 -8.41 -14.64 -7.40
N TRP A 428 -7.84 -15.15 -8.49
CA TRP A 428 -7.76 -16.58 -8.79
C TRP A 428 -6.47 -17.23 -8.25
N GLY A 429 -5.72 -16.53 -7.40
CA GLY A 429 -4.59 -17.09 -6.67
C GLY A 429 -5.03 -18.02 -5.53
N THR A 430 -4.06 -18.75 -4.97
CA THR A 430 -4.33 -19.66 -3.85
C THR A 430 -4.51 -18.87 -2.55
N ASN A 431 -5.74 -18.82 -2.03
CA ASN A 431 -5.99 -18.22 -0.71
C ASN A 431 -5.61 -19.19 0.41
N LYS A 432 -4.45 -18.95 1.02
CA LYS A 432 -3.91 -19.76 2.13
C LYS A 432 -4.32 -19.27 3.53
N LEU A 433 -4.99 -18.11 3.62
CA LEU A 433 -5.22 -17.41 4.88
C LEU A 433 -6.69 -17.40 5.31
N LEU A 434 -7.62 -17.23 4.38
CA LEU A 434 -9.05 -17.05 4.68
C LEU A 434 -9.88 -18.26 4.27
N ASP A 435 -10.86 -18.61 5.10
CA ASP A 435 -11.82 -19.68 4.87
C ASP A 435 -13.23 -19.12 4.67
N GLY A 436 -13.67 -19.11 3.41
CA GLY A 436 -15.02 -18.69 3.02
C GLY A 436 -16.06 -19.80 2.94
N SER A 437 -15.81 -20.98 3.52
CA SER A 437 -16.68 -22.16 3.36
C SER A 437 -17.99 -22.11 4.15
N GLN A 438 -18.07 -21.27 5.18
CA GLN A 438 -19.24 -21.16 6.07
C GLN A 438 -19.60 -19.70 6.38
N PRO A 439 -20.85 -19.41 6.81
CA PRO A 439 -21.21 -18.07 7.27
C PRO A 439 -20.41 -17.64 8.51
N LEU A 440 -20.25 -16.33 8.71
CA LEU A 440 -19.58 -15.77 9.90
C LEU A 440 -20.59 -15.56 11.02
N SER A 441 -20.65 -16.48 11.98
CA SER A 441 -21.57 -16.37 13.12
C SER A 441 -21.26 -15.18 14.02
N LEU A 442 -20.00 -14.74 14.08
CA LEU A 442 -19.58 -13.58 14.89
C LEU A 442 -20.19 -12.25 14.42
N LEU A 443 -20.76 -12.18 13.21
CA LEU A 443 -21.51 -11.00 12.75
C LEU A 443 -22.74 -10.68 13.61
N ASN A 444 -23.19 -11.64 14.42
CA ASN A 444 -24.25 -11.44 15.42
C ASN A 444 -23.74 -10.89 16.75
N HIS A 445 -22.43 -10.71 16.91
CA HIS A 445 -21.80 -10.31 18.18
C HIS A 445 -20.96 -9.04 18.01
N LEU A 446 -21.42 -8.14 17.13
CA LEU A 446 -20.75 -6.87 16.81
C LEU A 446 -21.47 -5.64 17.38
N GLY A 447 -22.53 -5.82 18.16
CA GLY A 447 -23.24 -4.71 18.81
C GLY A 447 -24.21 -3.94 17.90
N GLY A 448 -24.57 -4.49 16.74
CA GLY A 448 -25.55 -3.88 15.84
C GLY A 448 -24.96 -2.78 14.95
N LYS A 449 -24.63 -1.60 15.49
CA LYS A 449 -24.10 -0.46 14.73
C LYS A 449 -22.78 0.07 15.32
N PRO A 450 -21.67 -0.69 15.20
CA PRO A 450 -20.37 -0.23 15.67
C PRO A 450 -19.82 0.89 14.78
N ILE A 451 -18.82 1.64 15.26
CA ILE A 451 -18.06 2.59 14.44
C ILE A 451 -17.22 1.81 13.41
N LEU A 452 -16.56 0.76 13.87
CA LEU A 452 -15.76 -0.13 13.04
C LEU A 452 -16.05 -1.57 13.46
N ALA A 453 -16.26 -2.44 12.49
CA ALA A 453 -16.19 -3.86 12.70
C ALA A 453 -15.43 -4.54 11.56
N PHE A 454 -14.56 -5.46 11.93
CA PHE A 454 -13.94 -6.42 11.03
C PHE A 454 -14.22 -7.80 11.58
N ALA A 455 -14.70 -8.71 10.74
CA ALA A 455 -14.86 -10.12 11.09
C ALA A 455 -14.29 -10.98 9.96
N GLY A 456 -13.62 -12.07 10.30
CA GLY A 456 -13.10 -13.02 9.32
C GLY A 456 -13.00 -14.43 9.88
N ARG A 457 -12.82 -15.40 8.99
CA ARG A 457 -12.46 -16.76 9.34
C ARG A 457 -11.14 -17.11 8.68
N GLY A 458 -10.15 -17.46 9.51
CA GLY A 458 -8.87 -17.96 9.05
C GLY A 458 -8.91 -19.46 8.75
N VAL A 459 -8.06 -19.93 7.84
CA VAL A 459 -7.82 -21.37 7.66
C VAL A 459 -7.11 -21.89 8.91
N HIS A 460 -7.67 -22.91 9.57
CA HIS A 460 -7.04 -23.49 10.76
C HIS A 460 -5.75 -24.25 10.39
N ARG A 461 -4.59 -23.69 10.76
CA ARG A 461 -3.26 -24.21 10.41
C ARG A 461 -2.33 -24.31 11.63
N PRO A 462 -2.48 -25.35 12.47
CA PRO A 462 -1.58 -25.56 13.62
C PRO A 462 -0.09 -25.64 13.25
N GLN A 463 0.22 -26.08 12.02
CA GLN A 463 1.59 -26.21 11.50
C GLN A 463 2.35 -24.88 11.49
N ASP A 464 1.65 -23.75 11.35
CA ASP A 464 2.29 -22.43 11.33
C ASP A 464 2.89 -22.10 12.71
N TYR A 465 2.24 -22.53 13.80
CA TYR A 465 2.81 -22.44 15.15
C TYR A 465 4.02 -23.36 15.34
N GLU A 466 4.01 -24.55 14.72
CA GLU A 466 5.14 -25.47 14.79
C GLU A 466 6.40 -24.88 14.17
N MET A 467 6.24 -24.13 13.08
CA MET A 467 7.31 -23.40 12.42
C MET A 467 7.91 -22.32 13.33
N VAL A 468 7.07 -21.54 14.04
CA VAL A 468 7.54 -20.54 15.01
C VAL A 468 8.36 -21.20 16.12
N VAL A 469 7.84 -22.28 16.72
CA VAL A 469 8.54 -22.98 17.82
C VAL A 469 9.85 -23.62 17.35
N LYS A 470 9.89 -24.15 16.13
CA LYS A 470 11.11 -24.66 15.50
C LYS A 470 12.19 -23.58 15.46
N TRP A 471 11.87 -22.41 14.93
CA TRP A 471 12.84 -21.32 14.77
C TRP A 471 13.24 -20.69 16.11
N LEU A 472 12.30 -20.46 17.04
CA LEU A 472 12.63 -20.02 18.40
C LEU A 472 13.58 -20.98 19.12
N THR A 473 13.36 -22.29 18.98
CA THR A 473 14.23 -23.32 19.59
C THR A 473 15.63 -23.31 18.97
N ARG A 474 15.74 -23.13 17.65
CA ARG A 474 17.04 -23.05 16.97
C ARG A 474 17.80 -21.78 17.37
N THR A 475 17.12 -20.62 17.39
CA THR A 475 17.72 -19.34 17.81
C THR A 475 18.19 -19.38 19.26
N SER A 476 17.40 -19.95 20.18
CA SER A 476 17.81 -20.12 21.58
C SER A 476 19.08 -20.97 21.71
N LYS A 477 19.16 -22.12 21.03
CA LYS A 477 20.38 -22.96 21.03
C LYS A 477 21.58 -22.26 20.42
N PHE A 478 21.36 -21.47 19.38
CA PHE A 478 22.41 -20.66 18.77
C PHE A 478 22.96 -19.65 19.79
N PHE A 479 22.07 -18.90 20.44
CA PHE A 479 22.43 -17.92 21.46
C PHE A 479 23.23 -18.55 22.61
N GLU A 480 22.78 -19.69 23.14
CA GLU A 480 23.50 -20.43 24.19
C GLU A 480 24.90 -20.90 23.77
N LYS A 481 25.05 -21.35 22.52
CA LYS A 481 26.32 -21.89 22.03
C LYS A 481 27.33 -20.79 21.71
N HIS A 482 26.87 -19.66 21.19
CA HIS A 482 27.74 -18.68 20.52
C HIS A 482 27.77 -17.30 21.17
N VAL A 483 26.70 -16.89 21.86
CA VAL A 483 26.60 -15.54 22.43
C VAL A 483 26.81 -15.55 23.93
N VAL A 484 26.22 -16.51 24.65
CA VAL A 484 26.40 -16.61 26.11
C VAL A 484 27.88 -16.73 26.48
N PRO A 485 28.72 -17.56 25.83
CA PRO A 485 30.13 -17.68 26.20
C PRO A 485 30.98 -16.41 25.97
N THR A 486 30.46 -15.43 25.22
CA THR A 486 31.16 -14.16 24.95
C THR A 486 30.74 -13.04 25.91
N MET A 487 29.69 -13.26 26.70
CA MET A 487 29.28 -12.35 27.77
C MET A 487 30.30 -12.37 28.91
N ASP A 488 30.32 -11.34 29.75
CA ASP A 488 31.12 -11.37 30.97
C ASP A 488 30.56 -12.38 32.00
N ASP A 489 31.35 -12.69 33.04
CA ASP A 489 30.98 -13.72 34.01
C ASP A 489 29.66 -13.39 34.74
N ASP A 490 29.40 -12.11 35.01
CA ASP A 490 28.21 -11.65 35.71
C ASP A 490 26.97 -11.81 34.81
N ASP A 491 27.06 -11.43 33.53
CA ASP A 491 26.00 -11.61 32.53
C ASP A 491 25.73 -13.09 32.21
N GLN A 492 26.78 -13.94 32.18
CA GLN A 492 26.62 -15.38 32.01
C GLN A 492 25.88 -16.02 33.19
N GLU A 493 26.22 -15.60 34.41
CA GLU A 493 25.56 -16.07 35.63
C GLU A 493 24.10 -15.60 35.65
N ALA A 494 23.84 -14.32 35.34
CA ALA A 494 22.49 -13.77 35.23
C ALA A 494 21.66 -14.50 34.16
N TYR A 495 22.23 -14.74 32.98
CA TYR A 495 21.58 -15.51 31.93
C TYR A 495 21.23 -16.92 32.41
N ALA A 496 22.17 -17.63 33.04
CA ALA A 496 21.96 -18.99 33.54
C ALA A 496 20.82 -19.05 34.56
N GLN A 497 20.76 -18.10 35.48
CA GLN A 497 19.69 -17.98 36.48
C GLN A 497 18.33 -17.71 35.82
N VAL A 498 18.27 -16.79 34.85
CA VAL A 498 17.03 -16.46 34.13
C VAL A 498 16.52 -17.66 33.31
N VAL A 499 17.38 -18.35 32.56
CA VAL A 499 16.92 -19.48 31.73
C VAL A 499 16.49 -20.70 32.52
N GLU A 500 17.04 -20.91 33.73
CA GLU A 500 16.59 -21.95 34.65
C GLU A 500 15.10 -21.78 35.00
N VAL A 501 14.63 -20.54 35.07
CA VAL A 501 13.21 -20.21 35.31
C VAL A 501 12.41 -20.11 34.01
N ALA A 502 12.93 -19.40 33.01
CA ALA A 502 12.22 -19.08 31.78
C ALA A 502 11.99 -20.30 30.87
N TYR A 503 12.98 -21.19 30.70
CA TYR A 503 12.85 -22.31 29.75
C TYR A 503 11.81 -23.36 30.16
N PRO A 504 11.73 -23.79 31.44
CA PRO A 504 10.61 -24.60 31.89
C PRO A 504 9.26 -23.92 31.66
N ALA A 505 9.20 -22.60 31.86
CA ALA A 505 7.97 -21.86 31.66
C ALA A 505 7.56 -21.83 30.17
N LEU A 506 8.50 -21.51 29.27
CA LEU A 506 8.27 -21.53 27.82
C LEU A 506 7.84 -22.91 27.31
N ARG A 507 8.43 -24.00 27.82
CA ARG A 507 8.00 -25.37 27.47
C ARG A 507 6.57 -25.67 27.93
N GLN A 508 6.20 -25.19 29.11
CA GLN A 508 4.83 -25.36 29.60
C GLN A 508 3.86 -24.48 28.80
N ALA A 509 4.24 -23.25 28.44
CA ALA A 509 3.46 -22.38 27.57
C ALA A 509 3.27 -23.01 26.18
N ASP A 510 4.32 -23.56 25.57
CA ASP A 510 4.25 -24.30 24.31
C ASP A 510 3.23 -25.46 24.39
N LYS A 511 3.31 -26.25 25.46
CA LYS A 511 2.36 -27.33 25.71
C LYS A 511 0.91 -26.83 25.82
N VAL A 512 0.67 -25.79 26.63
CA VAL A 512 -0.67 -25.19 26.77
C VAL A 512 -1.18 -24.66 25.43
N THR A 513 -0.30 -24.03 24.65
CA THR A 513 -0.65 -23.49 23.33
C THR A 513 -1.07 -24.59 22.36
N ARG A 514 -0.25 -25.64 22.23
CA ARG A 514 -0.47 -26.76 21.29
C ARG A 514 -1.64 -27.64 21.67
N GLU A 515 -1.74 -27.99 22.94
CA GLU A 515 -2.68 -29.00 23.42
C GLU A 515 -4.02 -28.41 23.85
N MET A 516 -4.10 -27.10 24.10
CA MET A 516 -5.31 -26.45 24.62
C MET A 516 -5.74 -25.25 23.78
N LEU A 517 -4.91 -24.21 23.67
CA LEU A 517 -5.33 -22.94 23.05
C LEU A 517 -5.67 -23.11 21.56
N ILE A 518 -4.72 -23.60 20.75
CA ILE A 518 -4.91 -23.73 19.30
C ILE A 518 -6.12 -24.63 18.95
N PRO A 519 -6.27 -25.84 19.54
CA PRO A 519 -7.45 -26.68 19.28
C PRO A 519 -8.77 -26.03 19.70
N SER A 520 -8.78 -25.29 20.83
CA SER A 520 -9.99 -24.65 21.34
C SER A 520 -10.51 -23.53 20.43
N MET A 521 -9.66 -22.98 19.55
CA MET A 521 -9.97 -21.90 18.60
C MET A 521 -10.08 -22.41 17.15
N ALA A 522 -10.32 -23.71 16.94
CA ALA A 522 -10.32 -24.33 15.60
C ALA A 522 -11.43 -23.83 14.65
N ASP A 523 -12.44 -23.11 15.15
CA ASP A 523 -13.46 -22.42 14.35
C ASP A 523 -12.84 -21.32 13.46
N GLY A 524 -11.70 -20.76 13.89
CA GLY A 524 -10.91 -19.81 13.12
C GLY A 524 -11.55 -18.44 12.94
N GLN A 525 -12.77 -18.21 13.46
CA GLN A 525 -13.39 -16.89 13.41
C GLN A 525 -12.75 -15.93 14.40
N PHE A 526 -12.63 -14.69 13.96
CA PHE A 526 -12.21 -13.57 14.78
C PHE A 526 -12.95 -12.32 14.34
N ALA A 527 -13.16 -11.40 15.26
CA ALA A 527 -13.67 -10.08 14.97
C ALA A 527 -13.03 -9.03 15.87
N PHE A 528 -12.91 -7.83 15.32
CA PHE A 528 -12.48 -6.63 16.01
C PHE A 528 -13.56 -5.58 15.88
N VAL A 529 -13.93 -4.95 16.99
CA VAL A 529 -15.02 -3.98 17.08
C VAL A 529 -14.53 -2.73 17.78
N ILE A 530 -14.88 -1.56 17.25
CA ILE A 530 -14.77 -0.28 17.93
C ILE A 530 -16.16 0.37 17.99
N ASP A 531 -16.58 0.80 19.16
CA ASP A 531 -17.71 1.72 19.37
C ASP A 531 -17.31 2.86 20.33
N ALA A 532 -18.21 3.83 20.53
CA ALA A 532 -17.99 4.97 21.43
C ALA A 532 -19.22 5.32 22.30
N GLU A 533 -20.07 4.34 22.62
CA GLU A 533 -21.27 4.53 23.44
C GLU A 533 -21.00 4.86 24.92
N ALA A 534 -19.85 4.47 25.46
CA ALA A 534 -19.47 4.77 26.83
C ALA A 534 -18.89 6.18 26.94
N THR A 535 -19.10 6.83 28.08
CA THR A 535 -18.53 8.13 28.39
C THR A 535 -17.83 8.12 29.74
N SER A 536 -16.83 8.99 29.87
CA SER A 536 -16.18 9.26 31.14
C SER A 536 -15.76 10.73 31.21
N PRO A 537 -15.88 11.37 32.40
CA PRO A 537 -15.41 12.74 32.60
C PRO A 537 -13.89 12.84 32.61
N LEU A 538 -13.18 11.74 32.89
CA LEU A 538 -11.72 11.69 32.94
C LEU A 538 -11.24 10.25 32.72
N TRP A 539 -10.84 9.91 31.50
CA TRP A 539 -10.46 8.52 31.17
C TRP A 539 -9.10 8.15 31.76
N HIS A 540 -8.21 9.14 31.83
CA HIS A 540 -6.86 9.01 32.32
C HIS A 540 -6.40 10.34 32.90
N VAL A 541 -5.67 10.33 34.03
CA VAL A 541 -5.20 11.54 34.73
C VAL A 541 -4.29 12.47 33.89
N ALA A 542 -3.66 11.95 32.85
CA ALA A 542 -2.87 12.76 31.91
C ALA A 542 -3.72 13.52 30.89
N ILE A 543 -5.01 13.19 30.78
CA ILE A 543 -5.97 13.92 29.95
C ILE A 543 -6.54 15.05 30.80
N PRO A 544 -6.70 16.26 30.25
CA PRO A 544 -7.38 17.36 30.94
C PRO A 544 -8.79 16.97 31.38
N ASP A 545 -9.19 17.40 32.58
CA ASP A 545 -10.58 17.32 33.01
C ASP A 545 -11.36 18.46 32.33
N PHE A 546 -12.18 18.11 31.34
CA PHE A 546 -13.02 19.06 30.59
C PHE A 546 -14.33 19.40 31.31
N GLY A 547 -14.58 18.86 32.52
CA GLY A 547 -15.78 19.14 33.31
C GLY A 547 -17.07 18.55 32.73
N ARG A 548 -16.96 17.65 31.73
CA ARG A 548 -18.08 16.93 31.10
C ARG A 548 -17.66 15.53 30.67
N ASP A 549 -18.65 14.67 30.49
CA ASP A 549 -18.49 13.31 29.97
C ASP A 549 -18.02 13.33 28.50
N MET A 550 -16.92 12.62 28.22
CA MET A 550 -16.31 12.51 26.88
C MET A 550 -16.43 11.09 26.31
N PRO A 551 -16.70 10.89 24.99
CA PRO A 551 -16.99 9.58 24.38
C PRO A 551 -15.79 8.64 24.25
N MET A 552 -15.81 7.49 24.93
CA MET A 552 -14.75 6.48 25.06
C MET A 552 -14.58 5.61 23.82
N ALA A 553 -13.40 5.63 23.20
CA ALA A 553 -13.05 4.64 22.18
C ALA A 553 -12.89 3.26 22.84
N MET A 554 -13.76 2.32 22.48
CA MET A 554 -13.78 0.99 23.10
C MET A 554 -13.41 -0.09 22.09
N PRO A 555 -12.16 -0.54 22.04
CA PRO A 555 -11.78 -1.71 21.25
C PRO A 555 -12.20 -3.01 21.96
N ALA A 556 -12.77 -3.94 21.19
CA ALA A 556 -13.07 -5.29 21.63
C ALA A 556 -12.64 -6.33 20.59
N LEU A 557 -12.20 -7.48 21.07
CA LEU A 557 -11.91 -8.67 20.27
C LEU A 557 -12.97 -9.72 20.56
N VAL A 558 -13.44 -10.38 19.52
CA VAL A 558 -14.33 -11.55 19.58
C VAL A 558 -13.64 -12.70 18.86
N THR A 559 -13.62 -13.88 19.44
CA THR A 559 -13.04 -15.07 18.78
C THR A 559 -14.00 -16.23 18.85
N GLY A 560 -14.10 -17.00 17.77
CA GLY A 560 -14.87 -18.23 17.71
C GLY A 560 -14.18 -19.36 18.44
N LEU A 561 -14.95 -20.13 19.21
CA LEU A 561 -14.45 -21.26 19.99
C LEU A 561 -15.05 -22.57 19.47
N SER A 562 -14.20 -23.59 19.35
CA SER A 562 -14.59 -24.98 19.15
C SER A 562 -14.73 -25.75 20.46
N ASP A 563 -14.03 -25.34 21.52
CA ASP A 563 -14.11 -25.92 22.86
C ASP A 563 -13.87 -24.85 23.94
N SER A 564 -14.95 -24.33 24.52
CA SER A 564 -14.89 -23.25 25.51
C SER A 564 -14.29 -23.69 26.85
N GLU A 565 -14.48 -24.95 27.25
CA GLU A 565 -13.91 -25.50 28.48
C GLU A 565 -12.39 -25.61 28.37
N GLN A 566 -11.91 -26.09 27.22
CA GLN A 566 -10.49 -26.17 26.92
C GLN A 566 -9.85 -24.79 26.78
N PHE A 567 -10.55 -23.82 26.18
CA PHE A 567 -10.11 -22.43 26.12
C PHE A 567 -9.96 -21.81 27.52
N ALA A 568 -11.00 -21.91 28.36
CA ALA A 568 -10.96 -21.42 29.74
C ALA A 568 -9.82 -22.06 30.55
N LYS A 569 -9.62 -23.37 30.36
CA LYS A 569 -8.50 -24.10 30.97
C LYS A 569 -7.14 -23.58 30.49
N ALA A 570 -6.98 -23.31 29.20
CA ALA A 570 -5.73 -22.76 28.66
C ALA A 570 -5.38 -21.42 29.32
N LEU A 571 -6.35 -20.51 29.43
CA LEU A 571 -6.16 -19.21 30.09
C LEU A 571 -5.81 -19.36 31.58
N GLY A 572 -6.48 -20.28 32.28
CA GLY A 572 -6.15 -20.62 33.67
C GLY A 572 -4.71 -21.12 33.82
N GLU A 573 -4.25 -21.98 32.91
CA GLU A 573 -2.87 -22.47 32.90
C GLU A 573 -1.85 -21.36 32.58
N TYR A 574 -2.13 -20.45 31.64
CA TYR A 574 -1.26 -19.30 31.39
C TYR A 574 -1.19 -18.35 32.59
N LYS A 575 -2.32 -18.06 33.25
CA LYS A 575 -2.33 -17.23 34.46
C LYS A 575 -1.46 -17.87 35.55
N ARG A 576 -1.66 -19.16 35.81
CA ARG A 576 -0.87 -19.92 36.79
C ARG A 576 0.62 -19.88 36.44
N LEU A 577 0.95 -20.15 35.18
CA LEU A 577 2.32 -20.15 34.67
C LEU A 577 2.99 -18.78 34.83
N PHE A 578 2.28 -17.71 34.49
CA PHE A 578 2.76 -16.33 34.63
C PHE A 578 3.08 -16.01 36.10
N VAL A 579 2.15 -16.27 37.03
CA VAL A 579 2.37 -16.03 38.47
C VAL A 579 3.54 -16.85 38.99
N GLU A 580 3.60 -18.14 38.69
CA GLU A 580 4.71 -19.02 39.13
C GLU A 580 6.07 -18.58 38.56
N THR A 581 6.10 -18.09 37.33
CA THR A 581 7.33 -17.61 36.69
C THR A 581 7.77 -16.27 37.27
N TYR A 582 6.84 -15.33 37.44
CA TYR A 582 7.08 -14.03 38.03
C TYR A 582 7.63 -14.15 39.46
N GLU A 583 7.03 -15.01 40.29
CA GLU A 583 7.48 -15.24 41.66
C GLU A 583 8.91 -15.79 41.72
N LYS A 584 9.26 -16.70 40.82
CA LYS A 584 10.63 -17.21 40.72
C LYS A 584 11.62 -16.14 40.26
N LEU A 585 11.26 -15.31 39.28
CA LEU A 585 12.09 -14.19 38.84
C LEU A 585 12.28 -13.17 39.97
N ARG A 586 11.23 -12.90 40.75
CA ARG A 586 11.31 -12.06 41.96
C ARG A 586 12.19 -12.65 43.05
N GLU A 587 12.21 -13.97 43.22
CA GLU A 587 13.13 -14.62 44.16
C GLU A 587 14.59 -14.46 43.75
N LEU A 588 14.86 -14.42 42.44
CA LEU A 588 16.20 -14.18 41.88
C LEU A 588 16.59 -12.70 41.95
N GLU A 589 15.72 -11.81 41.49
CA GLU A 589 15.96 -10.37 41.36
C GLU A 589 14.85 -9.53 42.04
N PRO A 590 14.82 -9.47 43.39
CA PRO A 590 13.75 -8.78 44.13
C PRO A 590 13.70 -7.27 43.88
N GLU A 591 14.81 -6.67 43.46
CA GLU A 591 14.90 -5.22 43.18
C GLU A 591 14.28 -4.88 41.81
N GLU A 592 14.42 -5.76 40.81
CA GLU A 592 13.86 -5.56 39.47
C GLU A 592 12.38 -5.98 39.37
N PHE A 593 11.98 -7.00 40.13
CA PHE A 593 10.61 -7.53 40.12
C PHE A 593 9.91 -7.21 41.45
N PRO A 594 9.17 -6.09 41.55
CA PRO A 594 8.44 -5.76 42.77
C PRO A 594 7.35 -6.81 43.08
N PRO A 595 6.84 -6.88 44.33
CA PRO A 595 5.70 -7.75 44.63
C PRO A 595 4.53 -7.49 43.67
N LEU A 596 4.08 -8.53 42.99
CA LEU A 596 2.95 -8.45 42.08
C LEU A 596 1.68 -8.89 42.78
N ASP A 597 0.76 -7.96 42.96
CA ASP A 597 -0.61 -8.27 43.38
C ASP A 597 -1.47 -8.46 42.13
N VAL A 598 -1.68 -9.71 41.72
CA VAL A 598 -2.57 -10.02 40.59
C VAL A 598 -4.00 -10.01 41.12
N PRO A 599 -4.84 -9.03 40.76
CA PRO A 599 -6.18 -8.93 41.31
C PRO A 599 -7.00 -10.19 41.00
N GLU A 600 -7.82 -10.60 41.95
CA GLU A 600 -8.85 -11.59 41.66
C GLU A 600 -9.84 -11.00 40.65
N ALA A 601 -10.22 -11.82 39.67
CA ALA A 601 -11.23 -11.41 38.72
C ALA A 601 -12.57 -11.27 39.44
N GLN A 602 -13.26 -10.16 39.21
CA GLN A 602 -14.68 -10.10 39.50
C GLN A 602 -15.40 -10.99 38.51
N GLN A 603 -16.12 -11.98 39.02
CA GLN A 603 -16.84 -12.97 38.22
C GLN A 603 -18.32 -12.64 38.18
N GLU A 604 -18.88 -12.59 36.99
CA GLU A 604 -20.31 -12.37 36.76
C GLU A 604 -20.76 -13.22 35.58
N THR A 605 -21.88 -13.94 35.72
CA THR A 605 -22.53 -14.60 34.58
C THR A 605 -23.67 -13.74 34.07
N HIS A 606 -23.66 -13.39 32.79
CA HIS A 606 -24.72 -12.61 32.14
C HIS A 606 -25.03 -13.18 30.75
N GLU A 607 -26.32 -13.45 30.46
CA GLU A 607 -26.78 -14.02 29.17
C GLU A 607 -26.00 -15.27 28.72
N ALA A 608 -25.72 -16.20 29.64
CA ALA A 608 -24.94 -17.43 29.43
C ALA A 608 -23.46 -17.22 29.06
N VAL A 609 -22.93 -16.02 29.30
CA VAL A 609 -21.50 -15.70 29.19
C VAL A 609 -20.93 -15.50 30.59
N ASP A 610 -19.82 -16.17 30.88
CA ASP A 610 -19.07 -15.98 32.12
C ASP A 610 -18.02 -14.89 31.94
N PHE A 611 -18.18 -13.78 32.66
CA PHE A 611 -17.29 -12.63 32.63
C PHE A 611 -16.28 -12.66 33.77
N TYR A 612 -15.04 -12.30 33.44
CA TYR A 612 -13.91 -12.16 34.35
C TYR A 612 -13.31 -10.76 34.15
N SER A 613 -13.58 -9.85 35.09
CA SER A 613 -13.09 -8.46 35.03
C SER A 613 -11.95 -8.23 36.01
N TYR A 614 -10.83 -7.72 35.51
CA TYR A 614 -9.64 -7.37 36.29
C TYR A 614 -9.53 -5.85 36.38
N ALA A 615 -9.64 -5.32 37.60
CA ALA A 615 -9.42 -3.90 37.85
C ALA A 615 -7.96 -3.53 37.54
N LEU A 616 -7.78 -2.36 36.91
CA LEU A 616 -6.46 -1.80 36.69
C LEU A 616 -5.98 -1.07 37.96
N PRO A 617 -4.67 -1.08 38.28
CA PRO A 617 -4.12 -0.35 39.42
C PRO A 617 -4.49 1.14 39.36
N MET A 618 -4.88 1.73 40.50
CA MET A 618 -5.26 3.15 40.59
C MET A 618 -4.11 4.08 40.19
N GLU A 619 -2.86 3.62 40.35
CA GLU A 619 -1.63 4.34 40.00
C GLU A 619 -1.50 4.57 38.50
N LEU A 620 -2.17 3.76 37.67
CA LEU A 620 -2.28 4.01 36.23
C LEU A 620 -3.19 5.20 35.91
N GLY A 621 -3.92 5.73 36.90
CA GLY A 621 -4.73 6.93 36.77
C GLY A 621 -5.85 6.81 35.73
N VAL A 622 -6.27 5.60 35.40
CA VAL A 622 -7.41 5.32 34.50
C VAL A 622 -8.73 5.38 35.26
N ASP A 623 -9.82 5.71 34.55
CA ASP A 623 -11.18 5.63 35.11
C ASP A 623 -11.47 4.22 35.66
N GLU A 624 -12.10 4.12 36.84
CA GLU A 624 -12.42 2.86 37.52
C GLU A 624 -13.31 1.91 36.69
N LYS A 625 -14.05 2.46 35.71
CA LYS A 625 -14.84 1.67 34.77
C LYS A 625 -13.96 0.86 33.82
N VAL A 626 -12.74 1.31 33.55
CA VAL A 626 -11.78 0.66 32.65
C VAL A 626 -11.18 -0.55 33.34
N THR A 627 -11.52 -1.74 32.84
CA THR A 627 -11.05 -3.02 33.37
C THR A 627 -10.71 -3.94 32.23
N VAL A 628 -9.67 -4.77 32.37
CA VAL A 628 -9.44 -5.84 31.40
C VAL A 628 -10.51 -6.90 31.65
N THR A 629 -11.44 -7.07 30.71
CA THR A 629 -12.55 -8.01 30.85
C THR A 629 -12.48 -9.09 29.78
N LEU A 630 -12.66 -10.33 30.22
CA LEU A 630 -12.85 -11.50 29.36
C LEU A 630 -14.28 -12.03 29.55
N GLY A 631 -14.99 -12.31 28.48
CA GLY A 631 -16.25 -13.07 28.50
C GLY A 631 -16.07 -14.41 27.78
N ILE A 632 -16.53 -15.51 28.37
CA ILE A 632 -16.46 -16.85 27.76
C ILE A 632 -17.88 -17.41 27.60
N HIS A 633 -18.24 -17.75 26.36
CA HIS A 633 -19.48 -18.43 25.98
C HIS A 633 -19.15 -19.82 25.40
N GLU A 634 -20.15 -20.69 25.20
CA GLU A 634 -19.95 -22.03 24.61
C GLU A 634 -19.31 -22.01 23.21
N LYS A 635 -19.44 -20.91 22.47
CA LYS A 635 -19.06 -20.78 21.05
C LYS A 635 -18.14 -19.62 20.71
N PHE A 636 -17.93 -18.71 21.65
CA PHE A 636 -17.08 -17.55 21.42
C PHE A 636 -16.50 -17.03 22.73
N ALA A 637 -15.41 -16.29 22.63
CA ALA A 637 -14.88 -15.47 23.72
C ALA A 637 -14.82 -14.00 23.30
N LEU A 638 -14.91 -13.12 24.29
CA LEU A 638 -14.88 -11.66 24.19
C LEU A 638 -13.73 -11.13 25.03
N MET A 639 -12.99 -10.16 24.54
CA MET A 639 -11.98 -9.42 25.31
C MET A 639 -12.10 -7.94 25.03
N GLY A 640 -12.03 -7.11 26.07
CA GLY A 640 -12.11 -5.65 25.93
C GLY A 640 -11.85 -4.92 27.24
N LEU A 641 -11.99 -3.60 27.20
CA LEU A 641 -11.63 -2.71 28.32
C LEU A 641 -12.83 -2.24 29.16
N LEU A 642 -14.07 -2.53 28.75
CA LEU A 642 -15.29 -2.14 29.46
C LEU A 642 -16.28 -3.31 29.54
N PRO A 643 -16.66 -3.77 30.75
CA PRO A 643 -17.58 -4.89 30.94
C PRO A 643 -18.92 -4.67 30.24
N GLU A 644 -19.46 -3.45 30.32
CA GLU A 644 -20.75 -3.11 29.72
C GLU A 644 -20.73 -3.17 28.19
N GLN A 645 -19.60 -2.87 27.55
CA GLN A 645 -19.44 -3.08 26.11
C GLN A 645 -19.52 -4.58 25.78
N LEU A 646 -18.76 -5.41 26.49
CA LEU A 646 -18.76 -6.85 26.22
C LEU A 646 -20.13 -7.51 26.51
N LYS A 647 -20.87 -7.02 27.51
CA LYS A 647 -22.26 -7.45 27.75
C LYS A 647 -23.19 -7.10 26.60
N ARG A 648 -22.97 -5.99 25.87
CA ARG A 648 -23.72 -5.68 24.63
C ARG A 648 -23.32 -6.61 23.49
N LEU A 649 -22.03 -6.86 23.30
CA LEU A 649 -21.51 -7.75 22.25
C LEU A 649 -21.90 -9.22 22.46
N ALA A 650 -22.04 -9.65 23.72
CA ALA A 650 -22.53 -10.98 24.07
C ALA A 650 -23.96 -11.23 23.57
N LYS A 651 -24.78 -10.19 23.45
CA LYS A 651 -26.15 -10.31 22.94
C LYS A 651 -26.11 -10.57 21.44
N PRO A 652 -26.88 -11.53 20.91
CA PRO A 652 -26.95 -11.80 19.48
C PRO A 652 -27.67 -10.66 18.76
N THR A 653 -26.93 -9.60 18.45
CA THR A 653 -27.35 -8.39 17.73
C THR A 653 -26.65 -8.37 16.37
N PRO A 654 -27.33 -8.79 15.28
CA PRO A 654 -26.77 -8.78 13.94
C PRO A 654 -26.28 -7.39 13.55
N LEU A 655 -25.14 -7.33 12.85
CA LEU A 655 -24.66 -6.12 12.21
C LEU A 655 -25.76 -5.51 11.34
N VAL A 656 -26.07 -4.25 11.59
CA VAL A 656 -27.02 -3.44 10.82
C VAL A 656 -26.20 -2.53 9.91
N ALA A 657 -25.80 -3.07 8.77
CA ALA A 657 -25.14 -2.32 7.71
C ALA A 657 -26.17 -1.96 6.64
N ASP A 658 -26.35 -0.67 6.39
CA ASP A 658 -27.05 -0.20 5.19
C ASP A 658 -26.06 -0.21 4.03
N SER A 659 -25.80 -1.40 3.49
CA SER A 659 -24.69 -1.68 2.57
C SER A 659 -25.09 -2.74 1.54
N VAL A 660 -24.63 -2.57 0.30
CA VAL A 660 -24.83 -3.58 -0.76
C VAL A 660 -24.01 -4.85 -0.50
N PRO A 661 -22.68 -4.79 -0.24
CA PRO A 661 -21.88 -5.98 0.08
C PRO A 661 -22.37 -6.81 1.27
N LEU A 662 -22.92 -6.15 2.30
CA LEU A 662 -23.30 -6.78 3.57
C LEU A 662 -24.81 -7.05 3.70
N LYS A 663 -25.56 -7.00 2.60
CA LYS A 663 -27.01 -7.21 2.61
C LYS A 663 -27.43 -8.63 3.03
N ASP A 664 -26.62 -9.63 2.69
CA ASP A 664 -26.85 -11.04 3.07
C ASP A 664 -25.70 -11.53 3.94
N LEU A 665 -25.88 -11.45 5.27
CA LEU A 665 -24.92 -11.95 6.25
C LEU A 665 -25.00 -13.47 6.46
N SER A 666 -25.99 -14.13 5.84
CA SER A 666 -26.23 -15.58 6.02
C SER A 666 -25.46 -16.43 5.02
N ARG A 667 -24.90 -15.82 3.96
CA ARG A 667 -24.05 -16.51 3.00
C ARG A 667 -22.71 -16.92 3.61
N PRO A 668 -22.01 -17.91 3.04
CA PRO A 668 -20.61 -18.16 3.35
C PRO A 668 -19.76 -16.91 3.07
N LEU A 669 -19.01 -16.48 4.09
CA LEU A 669 -18.13 -15.32 4.05
C LEU A 669 -16.77 -15.69 4.65
N ALA A 670 -15.72 -15.26 3.98
CA ALA A 670 -14.35 -15.37 4.47
C ALA A 670 -13.98 -14.17 5.35
N ALA A 671 -14.47 -12.98 4.99
CA ALA A 671 -14.33 -11.76 5.78
C ALA A 671 -15.48 -10.77 5.51
N ALA A 672 -15.67 -9.85 6.44
CA ALA A 672 -16.62 -8.74 6.37
C ALA A 672 -16.05 -7.53 7.11
N THR A 673 -16.15 -6.35 6.51
CA THR A 673 -15.73 -5.08 7.12
C THR A 673 -16.88 -4.08 7.05
N TYR A 674 -17.09 -3.35 8.14
CA TYR A 674 -18.01 -2.23 8.23
C TYR A 674 -17.34 -1.06 8.94
N PHE A 675 -17.45 0.14 8.38
CA PHE A 675 -16.93 1.37 8.95
C PHE A 675 -17.94 2.49 8.75
N ASP A 676 -18.30 3.15 9.85
CA ASP A 676 -19.23 4.26 9.91
C ASP A 676 -18.47 5.55 10.26
N LEU A 677 -18.24 6.40 9.26
CA LEU A 677 -17.48 7.63 9.46
C LEU A 677 -18.29 8.67 10.21
N HIS A 678 -19.63 8.65 10.11
CA HIS A 678 -20.49 9.56 10.86
C HIS A 678 -20.40 9.26 12.35
N ALA A 679 -20.48 7.99 12.73
CA ALA A 679 -20.31 7.57 14.11
C ALA A 679 -18.91 7.90 14.65
N LEU A 680 -17.86 7.74 13.84
CA LEU A 680 -16.50 8.17 14.21
C LEU A 680 -16.42 9.69 14.41
N SER A 681 -16.96 10.46 13.46
CA SER A 681 -17.01 11.93 13.50
C SER A 681 -17.71 12.40 14.78
N ASP A 682 -18.86 11.84 15.11
CA ASP A 682 -19.63 12.20 16.30
C ASP A 682 -18.88 11.84 17.59
N ALA A 683 -18.10 10.75 17.59
CA ALA A 683 -17.26 10.35 18.73
C ALA A 683 -16.04 11.27 18.93
N VAL A 684 -15.40 11.72 17.84
CA VAL A 684 -14.16 12.52 17.88
C VAL A 684 -14.44 14.01 18.05
N ARG A 685 -15.56 14.53 17.56
CA ARG A 685 -15.88 15.97 17.58
C ARG A 685 -15.74 16.63 18.97
N PRO A 686 -16.30 16.06 20.07
CA PRO A 686 -16.14 16.67 21.39
C PRO A 686 -14.66 16.83 21.79
N TRP A 687 -13.81 15.86 21.45
CA TRP A 687 -12.38 15.90 21.76
C TRP A 687 -11.66 17.04 21.05
N VAL A 688 -11.99 17.27 19.78
CA VAL A 688 -11.41 18.36 18.98
C VAL A 688 -11.85 19.72 19.53
N GLU A 689 -13.15 19.89 19.79
CA GLU A 689 -13.70 21.14 20.33
C GLU A 689 -13.04 21.52 21.67
N GLU A 690 -12.97 20.59 22.62
CA GLU A 690 -12.41 20.86 23.94
C GLU A 690 -10.91 21.12 23.91
N THR A 691 -10.16 20.39 23.08
CA THR A 691 -8.71 20.59 22.95
C THR A 691 -8.40 21.97 22.41
N VAL A 692 -9.17 22.44 21.41
CA VAL A 692 -9.02 23.79 20.86
C VAL A 692 -9.37 24.86 21.90
N ILE A 693 -10.50 24.71 22.61
CA ILE A 693 -10.91 25.63 23.67
C ILE A 693 -9.82 25.72 24.75
N MET A 694 -9.26 24.58 25.16
CA MET A 694 -8.19 24.54 26.15
C MET A 694 -6.93 25.28 25.67
N GLN A 695 -6.49 25.05 24.43
CA GLN A 695 -5.32 25.74 23.87
C GLN A 695 -5.52 27.26 23.83
N MET A 696 -6.69 27.72 23.42
CA MET A 696 -7.05 29.15 23.45
C MET A 696 -7.01 29.73 24.87
N GLN A 697 -7.55 29.01 25.85
CA GLN A 697 -7.57 29.46 27.25
C GLN A 697 -6.18 29.53 27.88
N MET A 698 -5.26 28.65 27.48
CA MET A 698 -3.89 28.63 27.97
C MET A 698 -2.99 29.70 27.32
N GLY A 699 -3.53 30.54 26.43
CA GLY A 699 -2.73 31.49 25.64
C GLY A 699 -1.71 30.78 24.75
N GLY A 700 -1.98 29.51 24.42
CA GLY A 700 -1.20 28.77 23.46
C GLY A 700 -1.42 29.37 22.09
N ASP A 701 -0.33 29.73 21.44
CA ASP A 701 -0.32 29.83 19.99
C ASP A 701 -0.80 28.46 19.47
N LEU A 702 -1.82 28.44 18.61
CA LEU A 702 -2.30 27.22 17.95
C LEU A 702 -1.22 26.85 16.93
N GLY A 703 -0.06 26.44 17.42
CA GLY A 703 1.16 26.29 16.66
C GLY A 703 0.88 25.50 15.39
N ASP A 704 1.10 26.18 14.26
CA ASP A 704 1.46 25.60 12.99
C ASP A 704 0.62 24.38 12.53
N PHE A 705 -0.70 24.42 12.73
CA PHE A 705 -1.65 23.60 11.95
C PHE A 705 -1.78 24.13 10.50
N GLY A 706 -0.69 24.71 9.98
CA GLY A 706 -0.57 25.37 8.70
C GLY A 706 0.20 26.67 8.86
N ASP A 707 1.37 26.72 8.22
CA ASP A 707 2.35 27.82 8.15
C ASP A 707 1.74 29.04 7.40
N PHE A 708 0.67 29.63 7.96
CA PHE A 708 -0.09 30.73 7.38
C PHE A 708 -0.19 31.89 8.38
N ASP A 709 0.18 33.09 7.91
CA ASP A 709 0.34 34.34 8.67
C ASP A 709 -0.78 34.66 9.70
N ASP A 710 -0.34 35.21 10.84
CA ASP A 710 -1.12 35.66 12.00
C ASP A 710 -2.28 36.63 11.67
N GLU A 711 -2.22 37.38 10.57
CA GLU A 711 -3.31 38.29 10.15
C GLU A 711 -4.54 37.56 9.59
N PHE A 712 -4.42 36.27 9.23
CA PHE A 712 -5.55 35.48 8.68
C PHE A 712 -6.31 34.69 9.77
N ASN A 713 -5.72 34.56 10.96
CA ASN A 713 -6.32 33.87 12.12
C ASN A 713 -7.39 34.69 12.86
N GLU A 714 -7.55 35.99 12.56
CA GLU A 714 -8.49 36.87 13.26
C GLU A 714 -9.94 36.88 12.73
N ALA A 715 -10.28 36.15 11.65
CA ALA A 715 -11.55 36.35 10.95
C ALA A 715 -12.65 35.27 11.15
N LEU A 716 -12.37 34.11 11.75
CA LEU A 716 -13.36 33.06 12.00
C LEU A 716 -13.24 32.52 13.42
N ASP A 717 -14.38 32.38 14.12
CA ASP A 717 -14.42 31.62 15.37
C ASP A 717 -13.91 30.21 15.08
N VAL A 718 -12.87 29.72 15.77
CA VAL A 718 -12.30 28.39 15.49
C VAL A 718 -13.34 27.29 15.65
N THR A 719 -14.37 27.53 16.48
CA THR A 719 -15.56 26.67 16.57
C THR A 719 -16.27 26.55 15.22
N GLU A 720 -16.44 27.66 14.49
CA GLU A 720 -17.04 27.65 13.14
C GLU A 720 -16.16 26.90 12.13
N GLN A 721 -14.83 26.95 12.26
CA GLN A 721 -13.93 26.17 11.42
C GLN A 721 -14.05 24.66 11.70
N ILE A 722 -14.15 24.27 12.97
CA ILE A 722 -14.39 22.88 13.38
C ILE A 722 -15.71 22.40 12.79
N GLU A 723 -16.81 23.15 12.97
CA GLU A 723 -18.12 22.81 12.39
C GLU A 723 -18.05 22.66 10.87
N PHE A 724 -17.35 23.58 10.20
CA PHE A 724 -17.17 23.53 8.76
C PHE A 724 -16.52 22.22 8.33
N TRP A 725 -15.37 21.84 8.90
CA TRP A 725 -14.66 20.63 8.49
C TRP A 725 -15.42 19.34 8.83
N PHE A 726 -16.06 19.25 10.00
CA PHE A 726 -16.90 18.09 10.33
C PHE A 726 -18.10 17.97 9.37
N SER A 727 -18.69 19.10 8.96
CA SER A 727 -19.76 19.06 7.95
C SER A 727 -19.27 18.64 6.56
N VAL A 728 -18.03 18.98 6.20
CA VAL A 728 -17.39 18.62 4.92
C VAL A 728 -17.08 17.13 4.86
N VAL A 729 -16.54 16.55 5.94
CA VAL A 729 -16.17 15.13 5.98
C VAL A 729 -17.41 14.21 5.95
N ARG A 730 -18.57 14.70 6.39
CA ARG A 730 -19.83 13.95 6.40
C ARG A 730 -20.35 13.51 5.03
N VAL A 731 -19.80 13.99 3.92
CA VAL A 731 -20.11 13.45 2.58
C VAL A 731 -19.76 11.96 2.47
N VAL A 732 -18.75 11.50 3.22
CA VAL A 732 -18.39 10.09 3.31
C VAL A 732 -19.16 9.49 4.48
N HIS A 733 -20.11 8.62 4.18
CA HIS A 733 -20.91 7.94 5.20
C HIS A 733 -20.14 6.77 5.79
N GLY A 734 -19.42 6.03 4.96
CA GLY A 734 -18.68 4.87 5.43
C GLY A 734 -18.17 3.97 4.33
N PHE A 735 -17.57 2.87 4.77
CA PHE A 735 -17.04 1.82 3.92
C PHE A 735 -17.56 0.47 4.39
N SER A 736 -17.87 -0.40 3.44
CA SER A 736 -18.24 -1.78 3.76
C SER A 736 -17.66 -2.74 2.74
N SER A 737 -17.35 -3.96 3.17
CA SER A 737 -16.94 -5.02 2.26
C SER A 737 -17.32 -6.40 2.75
N ALA A 738 -17.46 -7.32 1.79
CA ALA A 738 -17.67 -8.74 2.01
C ALA A 738 -16.71 -9.52 1.11
N THR A 739 -15.97 -10.46 1.69
CA THR A 739 -15.08 -11.38 0.97
C THR A 739 -15.65 -12.78 1.02
N TYR A 740 -15.72 -13.46 -0.13
CA TYR A 740 -16.29 -14.80 -0.27
C TYR A 740 -15.63 -15.57 -1.43
N MET A 741 -15.92 -16.86 -1.55
CA MET A 741 -15.42 -17.70 -2.64
C MET A 741 -16.50 -17.86 -3.72
N GLU A 742 -16.15 -17.63 -4.99
CA GLU A 742 -17.04 -17.80 -6.15
C GLU A 742 -16.22 -18.25 -7.36
N ASP A 743 -16.64 -19.34 -8.03
CA ASP A 743 -16.00 -19.88 -9.25
C ASP A 743 -14.47 -20.01 -9.20
N GLY A 744 -13.95 -20.42 -8.04
CA GLY A 744 -12.52 -20.61 -7.80
C GLY A 744 -11.73 -19.32 -7.52
N ALA A 745 -12.40 -18.16 -7.51
CA ALA A 745 -11.82 -16.89 -7.09
C ALA A 745 -12.16 -16.56 -5.63
N THR A 746 -11.22 -15.90 -4.95
CA THR A 746 -11.54 -15.06 -3.80
C THR A 746 -12.10 -13.74 -4.31
N VAL A 747 -13.38 -13.50 -4.04
CA VAL A 747 -14.08 -12.27 -4.45
C VAL A 747 -14.22 -11.35 -3.26
N THR A 748 -13.75 -10.11 -3.38
CA THR A 748 -14.02 -9.03 -2.43
C THR A 748 -14.92 -8.00 -3.08
N HIS A 749 -16.13 -7.86 -2.54
CA HIS A 749 -17.10 -6.87 -2.93
C HIS A 749 -17.10 -5.75 -1.89
N ALA A 750 -16.84 -4.51 -2.30
CA ALA A 750 -16.74 -3.35 -1.43
C ALA A 750 -17.63 -2.21 -1.93
N GLU A 751 -18.07 -1.36 -0.99
CA GLU A 751 -18.82 -0.14 -1.24
C GLU A 751 -18.25 1.00 -0.40
N LEU A 752 -17.99 2.13 -1.06
CA LEU A 752 -17.75 3.43 -0.45
C LEU A 752 -19.03 4.25 -0.59
N HIS A 753 -19.72 4.46 0.54
CA HIS A 753 -20.98 5.20 0.58
C HIS A 753 -20.68 6.70 0.65
N LEU A 754 -21.07 7.41 -0.40
CA LEU A 754 -20.98 8.86 -0.55
C LEU A 754 -22.38 9.44 -0.76
N GLU A 755 -22.76 10.40 0.06
CA GLU A 755 -24.01 11.15 -0.11
C GLU A 755 -23.70 12.65 -0.02
N ASP A 756 -24.26 13.43 -0.94
CA ASP A 756 -24.04 14.87 -0.95
C ASP A 756 -24.66 15.53 0.30
N ILE A 757 -24.11 16.67 0.71
CA ILE A 757 -24.63 17.41 1.86
C ILE A 757 -26.02 17.96 1.51
N GLU A 758 -26.96 17.93 2.47
CA GLU A 758 -28.26 18.57 2.30
C GLU A 758 -28.11 20.09 2.01
N PRO A 759 -28.94 20.68 1.12
CA PRO A 759 -28.83 22.07 0.71
C PRO A 759 -29.01 23.11 1.82
#